data_AF-A0A843AWH8-F1
#
_entry.id   AF-A0A843AWH8-F1
#
_cell.length_a   1.000
_cell.length_b   1.000
_cell.length_c   1.000
_cell.angle_alpha   90.00
_cell.angle_beta   90.00
_cell.angle_gamma   90.00
#
_symmetry.space_group_name_H-M   'P 1'
#
loop_
_entity.id
_entity.type
_entity.pdbx_description
1 polymer ?
#
loop_
_entity_poly.entity_id
_entity_poly.type
_entity_poly.pdbx_seq_one_letter_code
_entity_poly.pdbx_strand_id
1 'polypeptide(L)'
;MPGGLKGLVDRTRECVAQNKYLVVGALLIVALVMMVGINIILTPGTIMYGDFNTPRETDRFELYPMWTQYGQYSNLDKVDRLLGFGVPVSIAIALDVPTELFIKMMILGTLLIAGLASYLSAYWLGRKVYPQVGQPSLCIAAFAVSVVYMFNPWSMSRIEHFFLWTGYALAPLILIGAMKGLEDHDRKTLVITGVLWMLASTSVHYTVFLSILVFGALLCQRPLRMSWSERQSLLGSFLILLASFLITSLYWIIPYLASLLGGSGGPQTVLTVEVLNMLSANSTPMNAIRGIGYWWPRVDIVAHGGLEALWSVAGYMVPIIAFGALLFRRDRLTLALAGMAVLFFILSMGTNWPLGGIYSWLTFDAPLSGQVGWLLRDPDKWAGPLWLTYALLIMITLLGLANRLKTKLPGLSIRKQETVAVAIVCALLLSAFTIFAAPSVNGHINGVYSPVEVPKEYDSTNDWLASLDGDFNVIWLPSALGLSTNWTSGMVSNIENMYSGKPDIGGTTIYGSYYRSFLTQTLAENRTDQFGRLLAPSGIKYLVLREDIPSLSDLIQSMESSLSWQKDMTMVREDGALKVYEVLEDISLVYATDNIISAIGGLSDLRSLCWIDGFNTSMAGVLFPQQTLGPPLIGGTYLISNARQEDLVLLEGAGSVVAPYDSTDHHDPAGMWSKASTLDPLHGTWREYLEERGIDGWYFDYGLGTVLTWVNGTEPGSIITMSMSVPADGQYRISCRYLESVQGGSMTLMLDGVALTNIDSRSEVNGFSWDTVGQLNLTAGEHTLSIINNKGFNAVNLLLITGQSEWDEAIAGAQDQLSGSNTAYLMEAEDSMIIANGESRLERAGDFSQGEAVTIFPGEEYSGTLNVLSDNDFRLGIVGTGELEIVIDGASYLVNGTFPDVSYSGMARLSVGEHTVTVINRGSSDAIIDTIWLFSGQETSLDALFNGGRSTASVITANTANPTAYPMAIQAEGRFLLVTGTVYDSNWVASTDQGDVASRPTWGYLNGFILNVSGSTSITAEYRPQSWLYVGGAVSIAGALIFFPALIVYGRGRKRDEEGP
;
A
#
# COMPACT_ATOMS: atom_id res chain seq x y z
N MET A 1 -23.06 39.64 -35.24
CA MET A 1 -24.04 39.91 -34.16
C MET A 1 -23.34 40.59 -32.98
N PRO A 2 -23.42 41.93 -32.80
CA PRO A 2 -22.72 42.65 -31.72
C PRO A 2 -23.50 42.76 -30.39
N GLY A 3 -24.66 42.11 -30.23
CA GLY A 3 -25.53 42.25 -29.04
C GLY A 3 -25.28 41.26 -27.89
N GLY A 4 -24.42 40.26 -28.07
CA GLY A 4 -24.26 39.15 -27.12
C GLY A 4 -23.56 39.52 -25.81
N LEU A 5 -22.44 40.25 -25.89
CA LEU A 5 -21.62 40.55 -24.72
C LEU A 5 -22.27 41.60 -23.80
N LYS A 6 -22.85 42.65 -24.38
CA LYS A 6 -23.56 43.71 -23.62
C LYS A 6 -24.81 43.15 -22.92
N GLY A 7 -25.60 42.33 -23.63
CA GLY A 7 -26.76 41.66 -23.06
C GLY A 7 -26.41 40.63 -21.97
N LEU A 8 -25.25 39.96 -22.08
CA LEU A 8 -24.74 39.09 -21.01
C LEU A 8 -24.34 39.91 -19.78
N VAL A 9 -23.58 41.00 -19.96
CA VAL A 9 -23.16 41.89 -18.88
C VAL A 9 -24.36 42.51 -18.15
N ASP A 10 -25.39 42.95 -18.88
CA ASP A 10 -26.60 43.54 -18.29
C ASP A 10 -27.40 42.48 -17.49
N ARG A 11 -27.55 41.26 -18.01
CA ARG A 11 -28.18 40.14 -17.27
C ARG A 11 -27.39 39.74 -16.02
N THR A 12 -26.05 39.74 -16.10
CA THR A 12 -25.19 39.45 -14.95
C THR A 12 -25.33 40.55 -13.89
N ARG A 13 -25.35 41.82 -14.30
CA ARG A 13 -25.59 42.96 -13.40
C ARG A 13 -26.95 42.88 -12.71
N GLU A 14 -28.02 42.58 -13.44
CA GLU A 14 -29.35 42.39 -12.86
C GLU A 14 -29.38 41.20 -11.88
N CYS A 15 -28.77 40.08 -12.25
CA CYS A 15 -28.68 38.90 -11.38
C CYS A 15 -27.90 39.19 -10.08
N VAL A 16 -26.75 39.88 -10.18
CA VAL A 16 -25.95 40.31 -9.02
C VAL A 16 -26.73 41.31 -8.17
N ALA A 17 -27.44 42.26 -8.77
CA ALA A 17 -28.26 43.22 -8.05
C ALA A 17 -29.41 42.54 -7.27
N GLN A 18 -30.05 41.54 -7.88
CA GLN A 18 -31.11 40.73 -7.26
C GLN A 18 -30.59 39.84 -6.12
N ASN A 19 -29.35 39.35 -6.23
CA ASN A 19 -28.73 38.43 -5.27
C ASN A 19 -27.60 39.07 -4.46
N LYS A 20 -27.59 40.40 -4.31
CA LYS A 20 -26.45 41.15 -3.77
C LYS A 20 -25.95 40.65 -2.41
N TYR A 21 -26.85 40.26 -1.50
CA TYR A 21 -26.45 39.76 -0.17
C TYR A 21 -25.79 38.38 -0.23
N LEU A 22 -26.27 37.51 -1.14
CA LEU A 22 -25.68 36.20 -1.38
C LEU A 22 -24.25 36.35 -1.91
N VAL A 23 -24.05 37.28 -2.86
CA VAL A 23 -22.73 37.60 -3.43
C VAL A 23 -21.80 38.19 -2.36
N VAL A 24 -22.30 39.10 -1.51
CA VAL A 24 -21.51 39.65 -0.40
C VAL A 24 -21.06 38.55 0.56
N GLY A 25 -21.94 37.61 0.93
CA GLY A 25 -21.55 36.48 1.79
C GLY A 25 -20.48 35.60 1.15
N ALA A 26 -20.59 35.31 -0.14
CA ALA A 26 -19.54 34.58 -0.88
C ALA A 26 -18.21 35.33 -0.91
N LEU A 27 -18.22 36.65 -1.13
CA LEU A 27 -17.00 37.48 -1.10
C LEU A 27 -16.36 37.53 0.30
N LEU A 28 -17.16 37.51 1.37
CA LEU A 28 -16.63 37.42 2.74
C LEU A 28 -15.94 36.08 3.00
N ILE A 29 -16.43 34.98 2.42
CA ILE A 29 -15.77 33.66 2.50
C ILE A 29 -14.43 33.71 1.78
N VAL A 30 -14.38 34.27 0.56
CA VAL A 30 -13.13 34.46 -0.18
C VAL A 30 -12.14 35.28 0.65
N ALA A 31 -12.57 36.43 1.19
CA ALA A 31 -11.71 37.28 2.01
C ALA A 31 -11.19 36.56 3.26
N LEU A 32 -12.04 35.74 3.91
CA LEU A 32 -11.65 34.96 5.10
C LEU A 32 -10.62 33.89 4.77
N VAL A 33 -10.83 33.11 3.70
CA VAL A 33 -9.88 32.08 3.26
C VAL A 33 -8.52 32.70 2.90
N MET A 34 -8.53 33.82 2.17
CA MET A 34 -7.30 34.55 1.83
C MET A 34 -6.59 35.12 3.07
N MET A 35 -7.35 35.59 4.07
CA MET A 35 -6.79 36.11 5.32
C MET A 35 -6.16 35.00 6.17
N VAL A 36 -6.84 33.86 6.32
CA VAL A 36 -6.32 32.72 7.10
C VAL A 36 -5.14 32.06 6.39
N GLY A 37 -5.21 31.92 5.06
CA GLY A 37 -4.16 31.34 4.23
C GLY A 37 -3.02 32.29 3.86
N ILE A 38 -2.95 33.49 4.44
CA ILE A 38 -1.99 34.52 4.00
C ILE A 38 -0.54 34.05 4.13
N ASN A 39 -0.23 33.24 5.15
CA ASN A 39 1.10 32.65 5.35
C ASN A 39 1.45 31.70 4.19
N ILE A 40 0.54 30.81 3.81
CA ILE A 40 0.71 29.89 2.68
C ILE A 40 0.95 30.66 1.37
N ILE A 41 0.26 31.78 1.18
CA ILE A 41 0.38 32.60 -0.04
C ILE A 41 1.74 33.32 -0.10
N LEU A 42 2.18 33.90 1.01
CA LEU A 42 3.35 34.79 1.04
C LEU A 42 4.67 34.06 1.27
N THR A 43 4.66 32.87 1.87
CA THR A 43 5.87 32.10 2.16
C THR A 43 6.32 31.33 0.91
N PRO A 44 7.57 31.48 0.45
CA PRO A 44 8.10 30.78 -0.72
C PRO A 44 8.26 29.27 -0.45
N GLY A 45 8.29 28.48 -1.52
CA GLY A 45 8.47 27.04 -1.45
C GLY A 45 7.15 26.25 -1.52
N THR A 46 7.25 24.95 -1.33
CA THR A 46 6.13 24.00 -1.50
C THR A 46 5.71 23.37 -0.17
N ILE A 47 4.54 22.74 -0.12
CA ILE A 47 4.02 22.09 1.08
C ILE A 47 4.38 20.61 1.00
N MET A 48 5.19 20.11 1.94
CA MET A 48 5.67 18.72 1.93
C MET A 48 5.08 17.93 3.10
N TYR A 49 3.80 17.56 2.97
CA TYR A 49 3.09 16.82 4.00
C TYR A 49 1.86 16.10 3.42
N GLY A 50 1.59 14.86 3.86
CA GLY A 50 0.45 14.07 3.39
C GLY A 50 0.40 13.91 1.86
N ASP A 51 -0.78 14.07 1.27
CA ASP A 51 -1.03 14.03 -0.18
C ASP A 51 -0.42 15.23 -0.96
N PHE A 52 0.24 16.18 -0.29
CA PHE A 52 0.89 17.35 -0.92
C PHE A 52 2.38 17.14 -1.21
N ASN A 53 2.94 15.97 -0.89
CA ASN A 53 4.20 15.61 -1.50
C ASN A 53 3.94 15.40 -3.00
N THR A 54 4.48 16.27 -3.82
CA THR A 54 4.18 16.33 -5.26
C THR A 54 5.46 16.29 -6.08
N PRO A 55 5.36 15.88 -7.35
CA PRO A 55 6.48 15.96 -8.27
C PRO A 55 7.03 17.39 -8.38
N ARG A 56 8.28 17.49 -8.83
CA ARG A 56 8.92 18.78 -9.14
C ARG A 56 8.13 19.57 -10.19
N GLU A 57 7.69 18.93 -11.26
CA GLU A 57 6.90 19.53 -12.36
C GLU A 57 5.44 19.05 -12.35
N THR A 58 4.52 19.93 -12.79
CA THR A 58 3.07 19.68 -12.74
C THR A 58 2.60 18.63 -13.75
N ASP A 59 3.37 18.34 -14.79
CA ASP A 59 3.07 17.28 -15.75
C ASP A 59 3.45 15.88 -15.25
N ARG A 60 4.19 15.79 -14.13
CA ARG A 60 4.58 14.54 -13.48
C ARG A 60 3.61 14.04 -12.41
N PHE A 61 2.41 14.64 -12.27
CA PHE A 61 1.42 14.13 -11.33
C PHE A 61 0.99 12.71 -11.71
N GLU A 62 1.18 11.77 -10.79
CA GLU A 62 1.03 10.33 -11.01
C GLU A 62 -0.47 9.93 -10.99
N LEU A 63 -1.19 10.27 -12.05
CA LEU A 63 -2.61 9.92 -12.26
C LEU A 63 -2.81 9.08 -13.52
N TYR A 64 -2.00 9.34 -14.53
CA TYR A 64 -2.03 8.68 -15.83
C TYR A 64 -0.60 8.69 -16.39
N PRO A 65 -0.13 7.60 -17.03
CA PRO A 65 -0.83 6.34 -17.31
C PRO A 65 -1.02 5.45 -16.07
N MET A 66 -1.63 4.27 -16.24
CA MET A 66 -1.98 3.36 -15.13
C MET A 66 -0.78 2.74 -14.41
N TRP A 67 0.42 2.83 -15.00
CA TRP A 67 1.69 2.50 -14.37
C TRP A 67 2.57 3.74 -14.33
N THR A 68 3.13 4.09 -13.17
CA THR A 68 4.14 5.14 -13.06
C THR A 68 5.54 4.55 -13.07
N GLN A 69 6.40 5.09 -13.92
CA GLN A 69 7.82 4.72 -13.97
C GLN A 69 8.65 5.34 -12.83
N TYR A 70 8.16 6.44 -12.26
CA TYR A 70 8.75 7.06 -11.06
C TYR A 70 8.10 6.39 -9.84
N GLY A 71 8.89 5.61 -9.12
CA GLY A 71 8.46 4.75 -8.05
C GLY A 71 8.00 3.35 -8.45
N GLN A 72 7.79 3.11 -9.75
CA GLN A 72 7.39 1.81 -10.32
C GLN A 72 6.19 1.17 -9.62
N TYR A 73 5.04 1.83 -9.70
CA TYR A 73 3.82 1.37 -9.05
C TYR A 73 2.54 1.66 -9.86
N SER A 74 1.44 1.03 -9.44
CA SER A 74 0.13 1.12 -10.07
C SER A 74 -0.64 2.39 -9.69
N ASN A 75 -1.27 3.05 -10.65
CA ASN A 75 -2.27 4.10 -10.42
C ASN A 75 -3.71 3.56 -10.34
N LEU A 76 -3.90 2.23 -10.26
CA LEU A 76 -5.22 1.60 -10.21
C LEU A 76 -6.05 1.99 -8.99
N ASP A 77 -5.43 2.21 -7.84
CA ASP A 77 -6.07 2.72 -6.62
C ASP A 77 -6.35 4.25 -6.67
N LYS A 78 -5.74 4.95 -7.65
CA LYS A 78 -5.91 6.39 -7.91
C LYS A 78 -6.80 6.67 -9.11
N VAL A 79 -7.28 5.65 -9.82
CA VAL A 79 -7.99 5.82 -11.09
C VAL A 79 -9.27 6.63 -10.93
N ASP A 80 -9.94 6.58 -9.78
CA ASP A 80 -11.11 7.40 -9.44
C ASP A 80 -10.81 8.91 -9.45
N ARG A 81 -9.55 9.32 -9.24
CA ARG A 81 -9.10 10.72 -9.21
C ARG A 81 -8.98 11.38 -10.58
N LEU A 82 -9.00 10.62 -11.68
CA LEU A 82 -8.72 11.15 -13.03
C LEU A 82 -9.60 12.34 -13.43
N LEU A 83 -10.91 12.30 -13.16
CA LEU A 83 -11.79 13.42 -13.51
C LEU A 83 -11.84 14.50 -12.43
N GLY A 84 -11.95 14.11 -11.15
CA GLY A 84 -12.05 15.05 -10.03
C GLY A 84 -10.78 15.88 -9.79
N PHE A 85 -9.62 15.32 -10.14
CA PHE A 85 -8.31 15.96 -9.92
C PHE A 85 -7.47 16.07 -11.19
N GLY A 86 -7.49 15.07 -12.08
CA GLY A 86 -6.72 15.12 -13.34
C GLY A 86 -7.15 16.23 -14.29
N VAL A 87 -8.43 16.66 -14.29
CA VAL A 87 -8.88 17.83 -15.05
C VAL A 87 -8.25 19.13 -14.52
N PRO A 88 -8.32 19.46 -13.21
CA PRO A 88 -7.56 20.57 -12.63
C PRO A 88 -6.07 20.55 -12.99
N VAL A 89 -5.40 19.40 -12.88
CA VAL A 89 -3.99 19.24 -13.26
C VAL A 89 -3.77 19.55 -14.74
N SER A 90 -4.59 19.00 -15.63
CA SER A 90 -4.49 19.24 -17.08
C SER A 90 -4.66 20.71 -17.45
N ILE A 91 -5.54 21.43 -16.74
CA ILE A 91 -5.72 22.87 -16.91
C ILE A 91 -4.49 23.64 -16.40
N ALA A 92 -3.92 23.23 -15.26
CA ALA A 92 -2.70 23.84 -14.71
C ALA A 92 -1.52 23.70 -15.68
N ILE A 93 -1.32 22.51 -16.26
CA ILE A 93 -0.31 22.25 -17.30
C ILE A 93 -0.56 23.14 -18.52
N ALA A 94 -1.80 23.19 -19.02
CA ALA A 94 -2.15 23.99 -20.20
C ALA A 94 -1.96 25.51 -20.00
N LEU A 95 -1.96 25.97 -18.74
CA LEU A 95 -1.76 27.36 -18.37
C LEU A 95 -0.35 27.64 -17.84
N ASP A 96 0.57 26.66 -17.87
CA ASP A 96 1.94 26.75 -17.37
C ASP A 96 1.99 27.25 -15.91
N VAL A 97 1.08 26.74 -15.07
CA VAL A 97 1.03 27.06 -13.65
C VAL A 97 2.17 26.34 -12.93
N PRO A 98 3.06 27.05 -12.21
CA PRO A 98 4.11 26.40 -11.43
C PRO A 98 3.54 25.47 -10.36
N THR A 99 4.20 24.33 -10.15
CA THR A 99 3.83 23.31 -9.15
C THR A 99 3.57 23.90 -7.76
N GLU A 100 4.45 24.79 -7.29
CA GLU A 100 4.30 25.49 -6.01
C GLU A 100 2.94 26.21 -5.92
N LEU A 101 2.58 26.97 -6.96
CA LEU A 101 1.31 27.70 -6.98
C LEU A 101 0.12 26.74 -7.04
N PHE A 102 0.24 25.64 -7.79
CA PHE A 102 -0.80 24.63 -7.89
C PHE A 102 -1.12 23.98 -6.53
N ILE A 103 -0.12 23.61 -5.75
CA ILE A 103 -0.29 23.00 -4.42
C ILE A 103 -0.93 23.97 -3.43
N LYS A 104 -0.49 25.23 -3.43
CA LYS A 104 -1.12 26.29 -2.64
C LYS A 104 -2.60 26.47 -3.01
N MET A 105 -2.93 26.37 -4.31
CA MET A 105 -4.31 26.38 -4.79
C MET A 105 -5.09 25.12 -4.39
N MET A 106 -4.47 23.95 -4.29
CA MET A 106 -5.16 22.72 -3.84
C MET A 106 -5.75 22.93 -2.45
N ILE A 107 -4.98 23.43 -1.48
CA ILE A 107 -5.47 23.68 -0.12
C ILE A 107 -6.49 24.82 -0.08
N LEU A 108 -6.09 26.01 -0.52
CA LEU A 108 -6.93 27.21 -0.37
C LEU A 108 -8.16 27.19 -1.29
N GLY A 109 -8.02 26.64 -2.48
CA GLY A 109 -9.11 26.46 -3.43
C GLY A 109 -10.15 25.45 -2.93
N THR A 110 -9.72 24.32 -2.37
CA THR A 110 -10.65 23.31 -1.84
C THR A 110 -11.31 23.78 -0.55
N LEU A 111 -10.58 24.52 0.31
CA LEU A 111 -11.16 25.19 1.47
C LEU A 111 -12.24 26.19 1.05
N LEU A 112 -11.98 26.96 -0.01
CA LEU A 112 -12.94 27.89 -0.59
C LEU A 112 -14.17 27.16 -1.16
N ILE A 113 -13.99 26.03 -1.84
CA ILE A 113 -15.09 25.18 -2.32
C ILE A 113 -15.94 24.71 -1.14
N ALA A 114 -15.33 24.19 -0.07
CA ALA A 114 -16.04 23.76 1.14
C ALA A 114 -16.86 24.90 1.77
N GLY A 115 -16.28 26.10 1.82
CA GLY A 115 -16.94 27.32 2.30
C GLY A 115 -18.14 27.72 1.44
N LEU A 116 -17.95 27.83 0.13
CA LEU A 116 -19.01 28.22 -0.80
C LEU A 116 -20.12 27.17 -0.88
N ALA A 117 -19.76 25.87 -0.93
CA ALA A 117 -20.71 24.76 -0.97
C ALA A 117 -21.59 24.74 0.28
N SER A 118 -20.99 24.83 1.47
CA SER A 118 -21.73 24.87 2.74
C SER A 118 -22.55 26.15 2.90
N TYR A 119 -22.03 27.30 2.47
CA TYR A 119 -22.76 28.57 2.48
C TYR A 119 -24.03 28.53 1.61
N LEU A 120 -23.91 28.07 0.36
CA LEU A 120 -25.05 27.95 -0.55
C LEU A 120 -26.09 26.95 -0.03
N SER A 121 -25.62 25.83 0.52
CA SER A 121 -26.47 24.79 1.10
C SER A 121 -27.23 25.27 2.34
N ALA A 122 -26.54 25.96 3.25
CA ALA A 122 -27.14 26.56 4.44
C ALA A 122 -28.13 27.68 4.06
N TYR A 123 -27.77 28.54 3.10
CA TYR A 123 -28.65 29.61 2.62
C TYR A 123 -29.96 29.04 2.04
N TRP A 124 -29.85 28.02 1.18
CA TRP A 124 -31.01 27.34 0.61
C TRP A 124 -31.88 26.70 1.69
N LEU A 125 -31.26 25.98 2.63
CA LEU A 125 -31.97 25.32 3.73
C LEU A 125 -32.70 26.34 4.60
N GLY A 126 -32.02 27.41 5.01
CA GLY A 126 -32.62 28.48 5.80
C GLY A 126 -33.80 29.13 5.08
N ARG A 127 -33.68 29.38 3.76
CA ARG A 127 -34.76 29.93 2.95
C ARG A 127 -35.97 28.99 2.86
N LYS A 128 -35.73 27.68 2.76
CA LYS A 128 -36.78 26.65 2.70
C LYS A 128 -37.51 26.50 4.03
N VAL A 129 -36.76 26.45 5.13
CA VAL A 129 -37.30 26.18 6.47
C VAL A 129 -37.94 27.44 7.09
N TYR A 130 -37.36 28.61 6.84
CA TYR A 130 -37.83 29.90 7.34
C TYR A 130 -38.00 30.93 6.21
N PRO A 131 -39.02 30.79 5.33
CA PRO A 131 -39.19 31.64 4.14
C PRO A 131 -39.47 33.12 4.44
N GLN A 132 -39.90 33.42 5.67
CA GLN A 132 -40.20 34.79 6.12
C GLN A 132 -38.97 35.57 6.57
N VAL A 133 -37.83 34.91 6.74
CA VAL A 133 -36.57 35.53 7.20
C VAL A 133 -35.97 36.39 6.09
N GLY A 134 -35.46 37.56 6.45
CA GLY A 134 -34.85 38.51 5.53
C GLY A 134 -33.55 37.99 4.91
N GLN A 135 -33.25 38.38 3.66
CA GLN A 135 -32.00 38.00 2.99
C GLN A 135 -30.72 38.33 3.79
N PRO A 136 -30.58 39.50 4.46
CA PRO A 136 -29.38 39.78 5.26
C PRO A 136 -29.20 38.79 6.42
N SER A 137 -30.29 38.48 7.14
CA SER A 137 -30.30 37.52 8.23
C SER A 137 -29.92 36.11 7.76
N LEU A 138 -30.47 35.67 6.63
CA LEU A 138 -30.08 34.40 6.00
C LEU A 138 -28.60 34.36 5.64
N CYS A 139 -28.06 35.45 5.08
CA CYS A 139 -26.65 35.52 4.69
C CYS A 139 -25.72 35.47 5.89
N ILE A 140 -26.03 36.17 6.99
CA ILE A 140 -25.23 36.16 8.21
C ILE A 140 -25.21 34.75 8.84
N ALA A 141 -26.38 34.11 8.95
CA ALA A 141 -26.48 32.76 9.49
C ALA A 141 -25.76 31.73 8.61
N ALA A 142 -25.95 31.79 7.29
CA ALA A 142 -25.26 30.90 6.35
C ALA A 142 -23.75 31.10 6.36
N PHE A 143 -23.27 32.35 6.49
CA PHE A 143 -21.84 32.65 6.64
C PHE A 143 -21.29 32.01 7.92
N ALA A 144 -21.96 32.18 9.06
CA ALA A 144 -21.53 31.56 10.32
C ALA A 144 -21.46 30.02 10.22
N VAL A 145 -22.46 29.39 9.59
CA VAL A 145 -22.46 27.95 9.33
C VAL A 145 -21.29 27.52 8.44
N SER A 146 -20.98 28.30 7.39
CA SER A 146 -19.86 27.99 6.50
C SER A 146 -18.50 28.08 7.20
N VAL A 147 -18.33 29.02 8.14
CA VAL A 147 -17.12 29.13 8.97
C VAL A 147 -16.95 27.89 9.85
N VAL A 148 -18.04 27.44 10.50
CA VAL A 148 -18.03 26.20 11.31
C VAL A 148 -17.69 24.98 10.45
N TYR A 149 -18.23 24.89 9.24
CA TYR A 149 -17.95 23.78 8.33
C TYR A 149 -16.52 23.78 7.77
N MET A 150 -15.97 24.94 7.40
CA MET A 150 -14.61 25.02 6.85
C MET A 150 -13.55 24.68 7.90
N PHE A 151 -13.65 25.30 9.07
CA PHE A 151 -12.56 25.39 10.04
C PHE A 151 -12.74 24.47 11.24
N ASN A 152 -13.62 23.47 11.17
CA ASN A 152 -13.71 22.51 12.28
C ASN A 152 -12.43 21.67 12.39
N PRO A 153 -12.09 21.17 13.59
CA PRO A 153 -10.86 20.42 13.81
C PRO A 153 -10.68 19.20 12.89
N TRP A 154 -11.75 18.48 12.57
CA TRP A 154 -11.70 17.33 11.66
C TRP A 154 -11.31 17.74 10.23
N SER A 155 -11.90 18.82 9.71
CA SER A 155 -11.55 19.36 8.40
C SER A 155 -10.08 19.75 8.35
N MET A 156 -9.56 20.42 9.38
CA MET A 156 -8.14 20.84 9.44
C MET A 156 -7.18 19.66 9.50
N SER A 157 -7.49 18.63 10.29
CA SER A 157 -6.64 17.43 10.39
C SER A 157 -6.69 16.58 9.12
N ARG A 158 -7.80 16.58 8.37
CA ARG A 158 -7.97 15.76 7.16
C ARG A 158 -7.54 16.45 5.86
N ILE A 159 -7.07 17.70 5.88
CA ILE A 159 -6.47 18.34 4.69
C ILE A 159 -5.32 17.47 4.12
N GLU A 160 -4.55 16.80 4.98
CA GLU A 160 -3.46 15.88 4.60
C GLU A 160 -3.92 14.72 3.71
N HIS A 161 -5.19 14.33 3.82
CA HIS A 161 -5.85 13.32 2.98
C HIS A 161 -6.69 14.06 1.91
N PHE A 162 -6.01 14.86 1.08
CA PHE A 162 -6.61 15.81 0.14
C PHE A 162 -7.74 15.20 -0.71
N PHE A 163 -7.53 13.97 -1.20
CA PHE A 163 -8.50 13.29 -2.06
C PHE A 163 -9.77 12.87 -1.30
N LEU A 164 -9.66 12.55 -0.02
CA LEU A 164 -10.81 12.32 0.85
C LEU A 164 -11.52 13.65 1.16
N TRP A 165 -10.75 14.70 1.41
CA TRP A 165 -11.26 16.02 1.77
C TRP A 165 -11.96 16.76 0.62
N THR A 166 -11.59 16.49 -0.63
CA THR A 166 -12.31 17.00 -1.82
C THR A 166 -13.77 16.54 -1.84
N GLY A 167 -14.03 15.28 -1.47
CA GLY A 167 -15.38 14.76 -1.29
C GLY A 167 -16.16 15.50 -0.21
N TYR A 168 -15.50 15.82 0.91
CA TYR A 168 -16.07 16.63 1.99
C TYR A 168 -16.43 18.05 1.55
N ALA A 169 -15.60 18.68 0.73
CA ALA A 169 -15.86 20.04 0.24
C ALA A 169 -17.15 20.13 -0.60
N LEU A 170 -17.46 19.10 -1.40
CA LEU A 170 -18.63 19.06 -2.28
C LEU A 170 -19.88 18.42 -1.65
N ALA A 171 -19.73 17.67 -0.57
CA ALA A 171 -20.83 16.98 0.12
C ALA A 171 -22.07 17.85 0.43
N PRO A 172 -21.95 19.14 0.85
CA PRO A 172 -23.12 19.98 1.08
C PRO A 172 -24.00 20.14 -0.16
N LEU A 173 -23.40 20.41 -1.32
CA LEU A 173 -24.12 20.61 -2.58
C LEU A 173 -24.74 19.31 -3.08
N ILE A 174 -24.07 18.18 -2.87
CA ILE A 174 -24.56 16.86 -3.27
C ILE A 174 -25.80 16.49 -2.44
N LEU A 175 -25.73 16.62 -1.11
CA LEU A 175 -26.86 16.32 -0.24
C LEU A 175 -28.07 17.20 -0.55
N ILE A 176 -27.89 18.53 -0.63
CA ILE A 176 -28.99 19.45 -0.93
C ILE A 176 -29.52 19.27 -2.35
N GLY A 177 -28.63 19.02 -3.32
CA GLY A 177 -28.99 18.71 -4.69
C GLY A 177 -29.84 17.44 -4.80
N ALA A 178 -29.47 16.37 -4.07
CA ALA A 178 -30.25 15.14 -4.00
C ALA A 178 -31.61 15.39 -3.34
N MET A 179 -31.65 16.08 -2.19
CA MET A 179 -32.91 16.39 -1.50
C MET A 179 -33.88 17.19 -2.37
N LYS A 180 -33.37 18.25 -3.02
CA LYS A 180 -34.17 19.11 -3.90
C LYS A 180 -34.59 18.36 -5.16
N GLY A 181 -33.65 17.70 -5.84
CA GLY A 181 -33.91 16.99 -7.09
C GLY A 181 -34.92 15.84 -6.92
N LEU A 182 -34.85 15.11 -5.81
CA LEU A 182 -35.78 14.02 -5.51
C LEU A 182 -37.18 14.52 -5.13
N GLU A 183 -37.28 15.67 -4.46
CA GLU A 183 -38.56 16.28 -4.06
C GLU A 183 -39.25 16.97 -5.24
N ASP A 184 -38.50 17.76 -6.02
CA ASP A 184 -39.02 18.54 -7.14
C ASP A 184 -39.14 17.71 -8.44
N HIS A 185 -38.61 16.48 -8.44
CA HIS A 185 -38.40 15.64 -9.63
C HIS A 185 -37.63 16.35 -10.76
N ASP A 186 -36.81 17.36 -10.41
CA ASP A 186 -36.07 18.17 -11.38
C ASP A 186 -34.86 17.41 -11.92
N ARG A 187 -35.02 16.91 -13.15
CA ARG A 187 -33.99 16.14 -13.85
C ARG A 187 -32.67 16.89 -13.99
N LYS A 188 -32.71 18.21 -14.18
CA LYS A 188 -31.48 19.00 -14.32
C LYS A 188 -30.69 19.00 -13.01
N THR A 189 -31.36 19.25 -11.89
CA THR A 189 -30.73 19.16 -10.56
C THR A 189 -30.20 17.74 -10.32
N LEU A 190 -30.98 16.69 -10.59
CA LEU A 190 -30.55 15.29 -10.42
C LEU A 190 -29.30 14.95 -11.23
N VAL A 191 -29.25 15.34 -12.51
CA VAL A 191 -28.07 15.11 -13.37
C VAL A 191 -26.85 15.87 -12.85
N ILE A 192 -26.99 17.16 -12.52
CA ILE A 192 -25.88 17.96 -11.97
C ILE A 192 -25.38 17.35 -10.67
N THR A 193 -26.28 16.91 -9.78
CA THR A 193 -25.91 16.24 -8.53
C THR A 193 -25.17 14.92 -8.79
N GLY A 194 -25.59 14.11 -9.76
CA GLY A 194 -24.88 12.88 -10.13
C GLY A 194 -23.46 13.16 -10.66
N VAL A 195 -23.28 14.21 -11.47
CA VAL A 195 -21.95 14.63 -11.96
C VAL A 195 -21.09 15.19 -10.83
N LEU A 196 -21.66 16.01 -9.94
CA LEU A 196 -20.94 16.51 -8.76
C LEU A 196 -20.52 15.38 -7.83
N TRP A 197 -21.36 14.34 -7.71
CA TRP A 197 -21.02 13.14 -6.96
C TRP A 197 -19.82 12.43 -7.59
N MET A 198 -19.79 12.25 -8.91
CA MET A 198 -18.61 11.71 -9.60
C MET A 198 -17.35 12.55 -9.34
N LEU A 199 -17.43 13.88 -9.44
CA LEU A 199 -16.27 14.76 -9.18
C LEU A 199 -15.80 14.73 -7.72
N ALA A 200 -16.71 14.44 -6.79
CA ALA A 200 -16.42 14.31 -5.36
C ALA A 200 -15.95 12.90 -4.96
N SER A 201 -16.03 11.93 -5.87
CA SER A 201 -15.64 10.54 -5.69
C SER A 201 -14.15 10.31 -5.97
N THR A 202 -13.29 11.20 -5.47
CA THR A 202 -11.82 11.10 -5.57
C THR A 202 -11.21 10.15 -4.53
N SER A 203 -12.06 9.52 -3.71
CA SER A 203 -11.69 8.45 -2.79
C SER A 203 -12.86 7.48 -2.65
N VAL A 204 -12.57 6.17 -2.61
CA VAL A 204 -13.57 5.13 -2.36
C VAL A 204 -14.33 5.38 -1.05
N HIS A 205 -13.66 5.85 0.01
CA HIS A 205 -14.31 6.15 1.30
C HIS A 205 -15.41 7.20 1.15
N TYR A 206 -15.09 8.34 0.53
CA TYR A 206 -16.05 9.44 0.40
C TYR A 206 -17.16 9.12 -0.60
N THR A 207 -16.89 8.26 -1.59
CA THR A 207 -17.93 7.70 -2.46
C THR A 207 -18.99 6.94 -1.65
N VAL A 208 -18.59 6.11 -0.68
CA VAL A 208 -19.51 5.42 0.23
C VAL A 208 -20.26 6.41 1.11
N PHE A 209 -19.58 7.42 1.65
CA PHE A 209 -20.23 8.43 2.50
C PHE A 209 -21.30 9.22 1.75
N LEU A 210 -21.00 9.66 0.52
CA LEU A 210 -21.95 10.34 -0.35
C LEU A 210 -23.13 9.42 -0.74
N SER A 211 -22.87 8.12 -0.94
CA SER A 211 -23.94 7.12 -1.17
C SER A 211 -24.93 7.09 0.00
N ILE A 212 -24.42 7.07 1.24
CA ILE A 212 -25.24 7.07 2.46
C ILE A 212 -26.02 8.38 2.59
N LEU A 213 -25.40 9.53 2.29
CA LEU A 213 -26.06 10.84 2.31
C LEU A 213 -27.18 10.93 1.26
N VAL A 214 -26.94 10.45 0.05
CA VAL A 214 -27.94 10.38 -1.04
C VAL A 214 -29.09 9.44 -0.66
N PHE A 215 -28.79 8.28 -0.07
CA PHE A 215 -29.82 7.38 0.43
C PHE A 215 -30.60 8.01 1.59
N GLY A 216 -29.94 8.74 2.48
CA GLY A 216 -30.60 9.55 3.52
C GLY A 216 -31.55 10.60 2.94
N ALA A 217 -31.17 11.26 1.83
CA ALA A 217 -32.04 12.18 1.10
C ALA A 217 -33.28 11.48 0.50
N LEU A 218 -33.13 10.24 0.01
CA LEU A 218 -34.25 9.41 -0.45
C LEU A 218 -35.19 9.04 0.71
N LEU A 219 -34.65 8.58 1.84
CA LEU A 219 -35.44 8.24 3.03
C LEU A 219 -36.19 9.45 3.61
N CYS A 220 -35.61 10.65 3.50
CA CYS A 220 -36.25 11.90 3.90
C CYS A 220 -37.59 12.14 3.16
N GLN A 221 -37.77 11.57 1.96
CA GLN A 221 -39.02 11.65 1.20
C GLN A 221 -40.13 10.74 1.76
N ARG A 222 -39.81 9.80 2.66
CA ARG A 222 -40.75 8.83 3.27
C ARG A 222 -41.51 7.99 2.23
N PRO A 223 -40.81 7.23 1.37
CA PRO A 223 -41.44 6.43 0.30
C PRO A 223 -42.53 5.49 0.84
N LEU A 224 -42.36 4.95 2.05
CA LEU A 224 -43.34 4.05 2.68
C LEU A 224 -44.73 4.68 2.92
N ARG A 225 -44.83 6.01 2.96
CA ARG A 225 -46.10 6.74 3.13
C ARG A 225 -46.71 7.26 1.81
N MET A 226 -45.97 7.13 0.71
CA MET A 226 -46.40 7.57 -0.61
C MET A 226 -47.33 6.54 -1.27
N SER A 227 -48.20 7.01 -2.15
CA SER A 227 -48.96 6.17 -3.09
C SER A 227 -48.03 5.46 -4.07
N TRP A 228 -48.52 4.41 -4.74
CA TRP A 228 -47.71 3.64 -5.69
C TRP A 228 -47.16 4.51 -6.84
N SER A 229 -47.96 5.41 -7.41
CA SER A 229 -47.54 6.31 -8.48
C SER A 229 -46.47 7.30 -8.03
N GLU A 230 -46.58 7.82 -6.81
CA GLU A 230 -45.56 8.71 -6.23
C GLU A 230 -44.24 7.95 -5.97
N ARG A 231 -44.32 6.70 -5.48
CA ARG A 231 -43.14 5.84 -5.33
C ARG A 231 -42.46 5.56 -6.66
N GLN A 232 -43.23 5.33 -7.73
CA GLN A 232 -42.68 5.15 -9.07
C GLN A 232 -41.97 6.42 -9.57
N SER A 233 -42.55 7.61 -9.35
CA SER A 233 -41.92 8.88 -9.71
C SER A 233 -40.62 9.11 -8.93
N LEU A 234 -40.64 8.87 -7.61
CA LEU A 234 -39.47 8.99 -6.76
C LEU A 234 -38.37 8.00 -7.15
N LEU A 235 -38.73 6.74 -7.41
CA LEU A 235 -37.81 5.71 -7.91
C LEU A 235 -37.21 6.15 -9.25
N GLY A 236 -38.01 6.68 -10.18
CA GLY A 236 -37.52 7.22 -11.45
C GLY A 236 -36.52 8.36 -11.24
N SER A 237 -36.79 9.31 -10.34
CA SER A 237 -35.84 10.39 -10.00
C SER A 237 -34.55 9.86 -9.36
N PHE A 238 -34.66 8.89 -8.46
CA PHE A 238 -33.50 8.26 -7.84
C PHE A 238 -32.65 7.49 -8.86
N LEU A 239 -33.29 6.76 -9.78
CA LEU A 239 -32.61 6.07 -10.87
C LEU A 239 -31.93 7.05 -11.83
N ILE A 240 -32.50 8.23 -12.11
CA ILE A 240 -31.82 9.26 -12.92
C ILE A 240 -30.56 9.76 -12.23
N LEU A 241 -30.63 10.07 -10.92
CA LEU A 241 -29.48 10.48 -10.13
C LEU A 241 -28.39 9.40 -10.14
N LEU A 242 -28.78 8.17 -9.81
CA LEU A 242 -27.88 7.02 -9.73
C LEU A 242 -27.26 6.70 -11.09
N ALA A 243 -28.05 6.66 -12.16
CA ALA A 243 -27.54 6.42 -13.51
C ALA A 243 -26.61 7.54 -13.97
N SER A 244 -26.89 8.80 -13.63
CA SER A 244 -26.00 9.91 -13.94
C SER A 244 -24.62 9.71 -13.32
N PHE A 245 -24.57 9.37 -12.02
CA PHE A 245 -23.33 9.04 -11.32
C PHE A 245 -22.64 7.82 -11.93
N LEU A 246 -23.33 6.67 -11.99
CA LEU A 246 -22.75 5.41 -12.44
C LEU A 246 -22.16 5.52 -13.84
N ILE A 247 -22.92 6.05 -14.81
CA ILE A 247 -22.47 6.20 -16.20
C ILE A 247 -21.20 7.05 -16.27
N THR A 248 -21.15 8.17 -15.54
CA THR A 248 -19.95 9.03 -15.51
C THR A 248 -18.79 8.45 -14.70
N SER A 249 -19.02 7.40 -13.92
CA SER A 249 -18.04 6.73 -13.05
C SER A 249 -17.55 5.39 -13.61
N LEU A 250 -18.10 4.92 -14.75
CA LEU A 250 -17.69 3.64 -15.35
C LEU A 250 -16.20 3.56 -15.71
N TYR A 251 -15.54 4.72 -15.91
CA TYR A 251 -14.11 4.77 -16.20
C TYR A 251 -13.24 4.23 -15.06
N TRP A 252 -13.68 4.32 -13.80
CA TRP A 252 -12.96 3.78 -12.64
C TRP A 252 -13.64 2.55 -12.04
N ILE A 253 -14.98 2.45 -12.14
CA ILE A 253 -15.72 1.27 -11.65
C ILE A 253 -15.32 0.01 -12.41
N ILE A 254 -15.17 0.08 -13.75
CA ILE A 254 -14.80 -1.10 -14.55
C ILE A 254 -13.40 -1.62 -14.21
N PRO A 255 -12.33 -0.79 -14.20
CA PRO A 255 -11.01 -1.24 -13.76
C PRO A 255 -11.02 -1.84 -12.35
N TYR A 256 -11.75 -1.24 -11.41
CA TYR A 256 -11.81 -1.74 -10.04
C TYR A 256 -12.51 -3.11 -9.95
N LEU A 257 -13.62 -3.29 -10.67
CA LEU A 257 -14.30 -4.58 -10.77
C LEU A 257 -13.44 -5.64 -11.46
N ALA A 258 -12.70 -5.28 -12.52
CA ALA A 258 -11.76 -6.17 -13.19
C ALA A 258 -10.64 -6.62 -12.23
N SER A 259 -10.09 -5.71 -11.43
CA SER A 259 -9.11 -6.01 -10.39
C SER A 259 -9.66 -6.97 -9.33
N LEU A 260 -10.87 -6.71 -8.83
CA LEU A 260 -11.53 -7.56 -7.84
C LEU A 260 -11.77 -8.99 -8.38
N LEU A 261 -12.19 -9.11 -9.64
CA LEU A 261 -12.38 -10.41 -10.30
C LEU A 261 -11.05 -11.11 -10.57
N GLY A 262 -9.96 -10.37 -10.73
CA GLY A 262 -8.59 -10.88 -10.87
C GLY A 262 -7.90 -11.25 -9.56
N GLY A 263 -8.57 -11.10 -8.40
CA GLY A 263 -8.01 -11.42 -7.09
C GLY A 263 -7.14 -10.33 -6.46
N SER A 264 -6.96 -9.18 -7.11
CA SER A 264 -6.13 -8.06 -6.66
C SER A 264 -6.97 -6.93 -6.03
N GLY A 265 -7.75 -7.25 -4.99
CA GLY A 265 -8.70 -6.34 -4.37
C GLY A 265 -8.24 -5.69 -3.05
N GLY A 266 -8.07 -4.36 -3.03
CA GLY A 266 -7.84 -3.59 -1.79
C GLY A 266 -6.38 -3.18 -1.56
N PRO A 267 -6.11 -2.41 -0.49
CA PRO A 267 -4.75 -1.97 -0.14
C PRO A 267 -3.89 -3.15 0.33
N GLN A 268 -2.59 -3.12 0.03
CA GLN A 268 -1.61 -4.15 0.42
C GLN A 268 -1.22 -4.14 1.92
N THR A 269 -2.06 -3.53 2.76
CA THR A 269 -1.86 -3.41 4.21
C THR A 269 -2.60 -4.53 4.93
N VAL A 270 -2.03 -5.10 5.98
CA VAL A 270 -2.72 -6.12 6.78
C VAL A 270 -3.77 -5.45 7.67
N LEU A 271 -5.03 -5.91 7.59
CA LEU A 271 -6.11 -5.42 8.43
C LEU A 271 -6.25 -6.35 9.64
N THR A 272 -6.07 -5.82 10.85
CA THR A 272 -6.21 -6.57 12.11
C THR A 272 -7.06 -5.82 13.14
N VAL A 273 -7.51 -6.55 14.17
CA VAL A 273 -8.26 -5.99 15.29
C VAL A 273 -7.43 -4.94 16.04
N GLU A 274 -6.13 -5.13 16.17
CA GLU A 274 -5.20 -4.18 16.79
C GLU A 274 -5.12 -2.90 15.99
N VAL A 275 -5.05 -2.99 14.65
CA VAL A 275 -5.11 -1.81 13.78
C VAL A 275 -6.44 -1.09 13.93
N LEU A 276 -7.57 -1.81 13.91
CA LEU A 276 -8.88 -1.21 14.10
C LEU A 276 -8.99 -0.50 15.46
N ASN A 277 -8.46 -1.10 16.53
CA ASN A 277 -8.45 -0.51 17.87
C ASN A 277 -7.51 0.69 17.97
N MET A 278 -6.33 0.63 17.36
CA MET A 278 -5.36 1.72 17.28
C MET A 278 -5.97 2.92 16.55
N LEU A 279 -6.58 2.71 15.38
CA LEU A 279 -7.28 3.74 14.62
C LEU A 279 -8.54 4.25 15.35
N SER A 280 -9.13 3.42 16.22
CA SER A 280 -10.24 3.82 17.07
C SER A 280 -9.79 4.54 18.35
N ALA A 281 -8.52 4.50 18.76
CA ALA A 281 -8.08 4.82 20.12
C ALA A 281 -8.59 6.16 20.66
N ASN A 282 -8.63 7.20 19.82
CA ASN A 282 -9.11 8.54 20.22
C ASN A 282 -10.61 8.77 19.97
N SER A 283 -11.31 7.82 19.35
CA SER A 283 -12.74 7.90 18.98
C SER A 283 -13.70 7.59 20.14
N THR A 284 -13.39 8.04 21.36
CA THR A 284 -14.31 7.92 22.51
C THR A 284 -15.64 8.63 22.24
N PRO A 285 -16.76 8.27 22.91
CA PRO A 285 -18.04 8.96 22.73
C PRO A 285 -17.93 10.49 22.87
N MET A 286 -17.02 10.94 23.72
CA MET A 286 -16.80 12.35 24.01
C MET A 286 -16.04 13.08 22.90
N ASN A 287 -15.07 12.42 22.29
CA ASN A 287 -14.31 12.97 21.17
C ASN A 287 -15.09 12.86 19.86
N ALA A 288 -15.77 11.73 19.65
CA ALA A 288 -16.63 11.47 18.51
C ALA A 288 -17.74 12.52 18.35
N ILE A 289 -18.47 12.86 19.43
CA ILE A 289 -19.55 13.86 19.35
C ILE A 289 -19.02 15.26 19.02
N ARG A 290 -17.76 15.55 19.36
CA ARG A 290 -17.04 16.80 19.09
C ARG A 290 -16.28 16.77 17.76
N GLY A 291 -16.20 15.61 17.08
CA GLY A 291 -15.43 15.41 15.86
C GLY A 291 -13.93 15.64 16.02
N ILE A 292 -13.35 15.14 17.11
CA ILE A 292 -11.90 15.20 17.41
C ILE A 292 -11.34 13.80 17.70
N GLY A 293 -11.85 12.78 16.99
CA GLY A 293 -11.55 11.37 17.23
C GLY A 293 -10.28 10.85 16.54
N TYR A 294 -9.54 11.72 15.85
CA TYR A 294 -8.40 11.31 15.03
C TYR A 294 -7.30 10.65 15.86
N TRP A 295 -6.85 9.48 15.43
CA TRP A 295 -5.89 8.65 16.16
C TRP A 295 -4.48 9.24 16.21
N TRP A 296 -4.09 10.03 15.19
CA TRP A 296 -2.75 10.61 15.07
C TRP A 296 -2.75 12.15 14.97
N PRO A 297 -3.13 12.87 16.04
CA PRO A 297 -3.17 14.33 16.01
C PRO A 297 -1.77 14.93 15.82
N ARG A 298 -1.57 15.67 14.72
CA ARG A 298 -0.30 16.37 14.40
C ARG A 298 -0.11 17.70 15.08
N VAL A 299 -1.22 18.25 15.56
CA VAL A 299 -1.29 19.57 16.15
C VAL A 299 -1.94 19.42 17.50
N ASP A 300 -1.37 20.11 18.48
CA ASP A 300 -2.04 20.29 19.75
C ASP A 300 -3.28 21.17 19.56
N ILE A 301 -4.46 20.55 19.57
CA ILE A 301 -5.73 21.21 19.33
C ILE A 301 -6.29 21.88 20.59
N VAL A 302 -5.63 21.75 21.75
CA VAL A 302 -6.10 22.28 23.02
C VAL A 302 -5.60 23.72 23.23
N ALA A 303 -6.48 24.61 23.69
CA ALA A 303 -6.06 25.95 24.10
C ALA A 303 -5.45 25.91 25.52
N HIS A 304 -4.13 26.01 25.60
CA HIS A 304 -3.37 26.03 26.85
C HIS A 304 -3.33 27.40 27.53
N GLY A 305 -2.82 27.44 28.76
CA GLY A 305 -2.57 28.66 29.52
C GLY A 305 -3.75 29.09 30.39
N GLY A 306 -4.51 28.12 30.93
CA GLY A 306 -5.69 28.35 31.75
C GLY A 306 -7.00 28.44 30.96
N LEU A 307 -6.97 28.16 29.65
CA LEU A 307 -8.14 28.14 28.76
C LEU A 307 -8.67 26.73 28.50
N GLU A 308 -8.08 25.69 29.07
CA GLU A 308 -8.35 24.28 28.76
C GLU A 308 -9.81 23.91 29.09
N ALA A 309 -10.31 24.37 30.25
CA ALA A 309 -11.69 24.18 30.66
C ALA A 309 -12.66 24.90 29.71
N LEU A 310 -12.29 26.11 29.28
CA LEU A 310 -13.08 26.94 28.36
C LEU A 310 -13.13 26.30 26.97
N TRP A 311 -12.01 25.76 26.49
CA TRP A 311 -11.90 25.01 25.24
C TRP A 311 -12.74 23.73 25.26
N SER A 312 -12.68 22.99 26.37
CA SER A 312 -13.48 21.77 26.55
C SER A 312 -14.97 22.08 26.47
N VAL A 313 -15.44 23.09 27.22
CA VAL A 313 -16.85 23.54 27.18
C VAL A 313 -17.24 24.04 25.78
N ALA A 314 -16.38 24.84 25.14
CA ALA A 314 -16.60 25.35 23.79
C ALA A 314 -16.79 24.24 22.75
N GLY A 315 -16.07 23.12 22.90
CA GLY A 315 -16.19 21.96 22.02
C GLY A 315 -17.59 21.32 21.98
N TYR A 316 -18.37 21.40 23.06
CA TYR A 316 -19.75 20.87 23.09
C TYR A 316 -20.78 21.83 22.50
N MET A 317 -20.43 23.10 22.29
CA MET A 317 -21.38 24.09 21.80
C MET A 317 -21.90 23.75 20.40
N VAL A 318 -21.05 23.19 19.53
CA VAL A 318 -21.44 22.76 18.18
C VAL A 318 -22.53 21.68 18.23
N PRO A 319 -22.31 20.50 18.84
CA PRO A 319 -23.35 19.46 18.88
C PRO A 319 -24.60 19.91 19.65
N ILE A 320 -24.45 20.67 20.74
CA ILE A 320 -25.59 21.22 21.50
C ILE A 320 -26.46 22.12 20.60
N ILE A 321 -25.84 23.04 19.85
CA ILE A 321 -26.56 23.94 18.95
C ILE A 321 -27.15 23.15 17.77
N ALA A 322 -26.44 22.17 17.21
CA ALA A 322 -26.95 21.31 16.15
C ALA A 322 -28.23 20.58 16.60
N PHE A 323 -28.18 19.78 17.67
CA PHE A 323 -29.36 19.06 18.16
C PHE A 323 -30.43 19.98 18.75
N GLY A 324 -30.08 21.21 19.13
CA GLY A 324 -31.00 22.29 19.47
C GLY A 324 -32.06 22.56 18.39
N ALA A 325 -31.82 22.18 17.14
CA ALA A 325 -32.77 22.33 16.03
C ALA A 325 -34.12 21.65 16.35
N LEU A 326 -34.07 20.52 17.09
CA LEU A 326 -35.25 19.75 17.50
C LEU A 326 -36.15 20.47 18.51
N LEU A 327 -35.66 21.54 19.16
CA LEU A 327 -36.46 22.42 20.03
C LEU A 327 -37.30 23.41 19.24
N PHE A 328 -36.90 23.69 18.00
CA PHE A 328 -37.56 24.66 17.13
C PHE A 328 -38.41 23.98 16.06
N ARG A 329 -37.95 22.84 15.51
CA ARG A 329 -38.65 22.10 14.44
C ARG A 329 -38.46 20.60 14.57
N ARG A 330 -39.51 19.84 14.21
CA ARG A 330 -39.54 18.37 14.17
C ARG A 330 -40.18 17.86 12.89
N ASP A 331 -39.95 18.57 11.79
CA ASP A 331 -40.43 18.15 10.47
C ASP A 331 -39.56 17.03 9.88
N ARG A 332 -40.01 16.46 8.75
CA ARG A 332 -39.34 15.31 8.11
C ARG A 332 -37.86 15.57 7.84
N LEU A 333 -37.54 16.80 7.43
CA LEU A 333 -36.20 17.24 7.08
C LEU A 333 -35.29 17.32 8.30
N THR A 334 -35.74 18.00 9.36
CA THR A 334 -34.96 18.14 10.60
C THR A 334 -34.74 16.77 11.26
N LEU A 335 -35.76 15.90 11.26
CA LEU A 335 -35.64 14.55 11.82
C LEU A 335 -34.70 13.66 11.01
N ALA A 336 -34.71 13.75 9.67
CA ALA A 336 -33.78 13.00 8.83
C ALA A 336 -32.33 13.45 9.04
N LEU A 337 -32.09 14.77 9.10
CA LEU A 337 -30.76 15.33 9.39
C LEU A 337 -30.26 14.91 10.79
N ALA A 338 -31.13 14.96 11.80
CA ALA A 338 -30.78 14.50 13.15
C ALA A 338 -30.53 12.99 13.21
N GLY A 339 -31.30 12.18 12.46
CA GLY A 339 -31.08 10.74 12.36
C GLY A 339 -29.76 10.39 11.69
N MET A 340 -29.39 11.09 10.62
CA MET A 340 -28.07 10.94 9.99
C MET A 340 -26.94 11.38 10.93
N ALA A 341 -27.11 12.48 11.66
CA ALA A 341 -26.13 12.93 12.66
C ALA A 341 -25.90 11.86 13.74
N VAL A 342 -26.97 11.25 14.26
CA VAL A 342 -26.87 10.14 15.24
C VAL A 342 -26.18 8.92 14.64
N LEU A 343 -26.51 8.54 13.40
CA LEU A 343 -25.86 7.43 12.72
C LEU A 343 -24.36 7.66 12.56
N PHE A 344 -23.94 8.80 12.01
CA PHE A 344 -22.52 9.10 11.81
C PHE A 344 -21.76 9.24 13.12
N PHE A 345 -22.40 9.79 14.17
CA PHE A 345 -21.84 9.80 15.52
C PHE A 345 -21.59 8.39 16.06
N ILE A 346 -22.53 7.45 15.86
CA ILE A 346 -22.35 6.05 16.30
C ILE A 346 -21.21 5.38 15.54
N LEU A 347 -21.16 5.54 14.22
CA LEU A 347 -20.09 4.97 13.40
C LEU A 347 -18.73 5.60 13.72
N SER A 348 -18.68 6.88 14.05
CA SER A 348 -17.44 7.57 14.42
C SER A 348 -16.90 7.18 15.79
N MET A 349 -17.62 6.38 16.59
CA MET A 349 -17.09 5.84 17.84
C MET A 349 -16.22 4.58 17.63
N GLY A 350 -16.27 3.96 16.44
CA GLY A 350 -15.52 2.74 16.14
C GLY A 350 -15.76 1.64 17.19
N THR A 351 -14.68 1.15 17.79
CA THR A 351 -14.75 0.11 18.83
C THR A 351 -15.00 0.65 20.25
N ASN A 352 -15.04 1.97 20.48
CA ASN A 352 -15.07 2.60 21.81
C ASN A 352 -16.46 2.81 22.45
N TRP A 353 -17.49 2.09 22.01
CA TRP A 353 -18.84 2.17 22.58
C TRP A 353 -19.32 0.80 23.07
N PRO A 354 -20.36 0.69 23.92
CA PRO A 354 -20.79 -0.58 24.51
C PRO A 354 -21.16 -1.69 23.51
N LEU A 355 -21.40 -1.34 22.24
CA LEU A 355 -21.66 -2.27 21.14
C LEU A 355 -20.53 -2.21 20.08
N GLY A 356 -19.31 -1.86 20.48
CA GLY A 356 -18.12 -1.78 19.61
C GLY A 356 -17.84 -3.07 18.86
N GLY A 357 -18.20 -4.22 19.43
CA GLY A 357 -18.15 -5.52 18.75
C GLY A 357 -18.99 -5.59 17.48
N ILE A 358 -20.05 -4.78 17.33
CA ILE A 358 -20.79 -4.65 16.06
C ILE A 358 -19.94 -3.97 15.00
N TYR A 359 -19.11 -2.99 15.38
CA TYR A 359 -18.21 -2.30 14.45
C TYR A 359 -17.08 -3.24 13.99
N SER A 360 -16.51 -4.02 14.92
CA SER A 360 -15.57 -5.09 14.58
C SER A 360 -16.21 -6.14 13.68
N TRP A 361 -17.42 -6.61 14.01
CA TRP A 361 -18.18 -7.54 13.18
C TRP A 361 -18.43 -6.99 11.77
N LEU A 362 -18.80 -5.72 11.62
CA LEU A 362 -18.94 -5.06 10.32
C LEU A 362 -17.63 -5.03 9.52
N THR A 363 -16.50 -4.97 10.22
CA THR A 363 -15.17 -4.86 9.62
C THR A 363 -14.60 -6.22 9.20
N PHE A 364 -14.82 -7.27 9.99
CA PHE A 364 -14.19 -8.59 9.79
C PHE A 364 -15.17 -9.71 9.40
N ASP A 365 -16.39 -9.72 9.91
CA ASP A 365 -17.29 -10.90 9.84
C ASP A 365 -18.55 -10.71 8.99
N ALA A 366 -18.95 -9.46 8.71
CA ALA A 366 -20.16 -9.17 7.96
C ALA A 366 -20.06 -9.68 6.51
N PRO A 367 -21.19 -9.99 5.83
CA PRO A 367 -21.13 -10.35 4.42
C PRO A 367 -20.38 -9.29 3.60
N LEU A 368 -19.40 -9.74 2.80
CA LEU A 368 -18.49 -8.91 2.00
C LEU A 368 -17.39 -8.16 2.80
N SER A 369 -17.27 -8.37 4.12
CA SER A 369 -16.20 -7.78 4.96
C SER A 369 -14.80 -8.04 4.40
N GLY A 370 -14.52 -9.24 3.90
CA GLY A 370 -13.24 -9.57 3.26
C GLY A 370 -12.88 -8.70 2.04
N GLN A 371 -13.87 -8.04 1.40
CA GLN A 371 -13.66 -7.21 0.21
C GLN A 371 -13.71 -5.70 0.52
N VAL A 372 -14.56 -5.28 1.46
CA VAL A 372 -14.83 -3.87 1.74
C VAL A 372 -14.67 -3.46 3.21
N GLY A 373 -14.38 -4.40 4.11
CA GLY A 373 -14.22 -4.16 5.54
C GLY A 373 -13.10 -3.17 5.85
N TRP A 374 -12.03 -3.18 5.05
CA TRP A 374 -10.93 -2.21 5.17
C TRP A 374 -11.38 -0.74 5.02
N LEU A 375 -12.52 -0.46 4.37
CA LEU A 375 -13.08 0.90 4.29
C LEU A 375 -13.60 1.41 5.64
N LEU A 376 -13.89 0.51 6.57
CA LEU A 376 -14.41 0.80 7.91
C LEU A 376 -13.29 0.92 8.96
N ARG A 377 -12.04 0.60 8.62
CA ARG A 377 -10.94 0.51 9.60
C ARG A 377 -10.63 1.80 10.37
N ASP A 378 -10.88 2.97 9.78
CA ASP A 378 -10.66 4.29 10.41
C ASP A 378 -12.03 4.95 10.70
N PRO A 379 -12.55 4.85 11.94
CA PRO A 379 -13.87 5.35 12.29
C PRO A 379 -13.95 6.88 12.30
N ASP A 380 -12.86 7.61 12.53
CA ASP A 380 -12.89 9.08 12.57
C ASP A 380 -13.27 9.67 11.20
N LYS A 381 -13.11 8.94 10.09
CA LYS A 381 -13.59 9.37 8.77
C LYS A 381 -15.10 9.65 8.72
N TRP A 382 -15.90 9.01 9.59
CA TRP A 382 -17.34 9.26 9.73
C TRP A 382 -17.67 10.65 10.31
N ALA A 383 -16.70 11.31 10.97
CA ALA A 383 -16.91 12.64 11.53
C ALA A 383 -17.07 13.72 10.43
N GLY A 384 -16.59 13.50 9.21
CA GLY A 384 -16.81 14.41 8.08
C GLY A 384 -18.31 14.60 7.75
N PRO A 385 -19.02 13.52 7.38
CA PRO A 385 -20.48 13.56 7.22
C PRO A 385 -21.24 14.02 8.47
N LEU A 386 -20.75 13.72 9.68
CA LEU A 386 -21.31 14.25 10.93
C LEU A 386 -21.26 15.78 10.96
N TRP A 387 -20.12 16.39 10.67
CA TRP A 387 -19.95 17.85 10.60
C TRP A 387 -20.86 18.51 9.56
N LEU A 388 -21.12 17.84 8.43
CA LEU A 388 -22.12 18.30 7.46
C LEU A 388 -23.52 18.36 8.07
N THR A 389 -23.95 17.27 8.73
CA THR A 389 -25.28 17.24 9.36
C THR A 389 -25.39 18.26 10.50
N TYR A 390 -24.32 18.47 11.29
CA TYR A 390 -24.25 19.53 12.30
C TYR A 390 -24.40 20.92 11.68
N ALA A 391 -23.65 21.24 10.62
CA ALA A 391 -23.71 22.53 9.95
C ALA A 391 -25.15 22.87 9.48
N LEU A 392 -25.84 21.89 8.87
CA LEU A 392 -27.22 22.08 8.40
C LEU A 392 -28.23 22.21 9.56
N LEU A 393 -28.06 21.47 10.64
CA LEU A 393 -28.91 21.59 11.83
C LEU A 393 -28.69 22.92 12.57
N ILE A 394 -27.43 23.38 12.68
CA ILE A 394 -27.09 24.69 13.26
C ILE A 394 -27.83 25.81 12.54
N MET A 395 -27.96 25.75 11.21
CA MET A 395 -28.76 26.74 10.45
C MET A 395 -30.21 26.85 10.96
N ILE A 396 -30.84 25.72 11.25
CA ILE A 396 -32.22 25.66 11.76
C ILE A 396 -32.28 26.29 13.16
N THR A 397 -31.31 25.96 14.02
CA THR A 397 -31.21 26.50 15.39
C THR A 397 -30.99 28.01 15.40
N LEU A 398 -30.04 28.52 14.61
CA LEU A 398 -29.70 29.95 14.54
C LEU A 398 -30.92 30.78 14.15
N LEU A 399 -31.64 30.38 13.11
CA LEU A 399 -32.85 31.07 12.67
C LEU A 399 -34.02 30.90 13.65
N GLY A 400 -34.19 29.70 14.21
CA GLY A 400 -35.21 29.43 15.22
C GLY A 400 -35.05 30.28 16.48
N LEU A 401 -33.82 30.41 16.99
CA LEU A 401 -33.49 31.21 18.16
C LEU A 401 -33.63 32.70 17.87
N ALA A 402 -33.11 33.18 16.74
CA ALA A 402 -33.24 34.59 16.35
C ALA A 402 -34.70 35.00 16.17
N ASN A 403 -35.54 34.12 15.62
CA ASN A 403 -36.97 34.38 15.48
C ASN A 403 -37.67 34.54 16.85
N ARG A 404 -37.22 33.85 17.90
CA ARG A 404 -37.73 34.04 19.28
C ARG A 404 -37.23 35.33 19.94
N LEU A 405 -36.02 35.78 19.60
CA LEU A 405 -35.38 36.96 20.21
C LEU A 405 -35.84 38.31 19.59
N LYS A 406 -36.48 38.26 18.42
CA LYS A 406 -36.84 39.42 17.58
C LYS A 406 -37.79 40.46 18.22
N THR A 407 -38.37 40.22 19.39
CA THR A 407 -39.47 41.03 19.95
C THR A 407 -39.09 42.03 21.06
N LYS A 408 -37.81 42.24 21.39
CA LYS A 408 -37.41 42.98 22.62
C LYS A 408 -36.54 44.24 22.46
N LEU A 409 -36.34 44.79 21.26
CA LEU A 409 -35.49 46.00 21.05
C LEU A 409 -36.30 47.23 20.60
N PRO A 410 -36.66 48.17 21.49
CA PRO A 410 -37.41 49.38 21.12
C PRO A 410 -36.63 50.27 20.13
N GLY A 411 -37.30 50.80 19.10
CA GLY A 411 -36.74 51.79 18.15
C GLY A 411 -36.22 51.26 16.79
N LEU A 412 -36.20 49.95 16.56
CA LEU A 412 -35.78 49.34 15.29
C LEU A 412 -36.95 48.71 14.51
N SER A 413 -36.91 48.77 13.18
CA SER A 413 -37.88 48.03 12.34
C SER A 413 -37.75 46.51 12.57
N ILE A 414 -38.85 45.77 12.43
CA ILE A 414 -38.92 44.30 12.61
C ILE A 414 -37.80 43.55 11.86
N ARG A 415 -37.50 43.92 10.60
CA ARG A 415 -36.41 43.30 9.81
C ARG A 415 -35.01 43.62 10.35
N LYS A 416 -34.80 44.81 10.91
CA LYS A 416 -33.53 45.20 11.55
C LYS A 416 -33.35 44.47 12.90
N GLN A 417 -34.41 44.35 13.70
CA GLN A 417 -34.38 43.57 14.95
C GLN A 417 -34.01 42.10 14.69
N GLU A 418 -34.57 41.50 13.64
CA GLU A 418 -34.22 40.15 13.19
C GLU A 418 -32.75 40.01 12.82
N THR A 419 -32.23 40.95 12.03
CA THR A 419 -30.83 40.95 11.59
C THR A 419 -29.89 41.08 12.79
N VAL A 420 -30.19 41.97 13.74
CA VAL A 420 -29.42 42.12 14.98
C VAL A 420 -29.47 40.86 15.83
N ALA A 421 -30.65 40.24 15.99
CA ALA A 421 -30.79 38.99 16.75
C ALA A 421 -29.96 37.85 16.14
N VAL A 422 -30.04 37.66 14.81
CA VAL A 422 -29.19 36.66 14.12
C VAL A 422 -27.71 36.99 14.30
N ALA A 423 -27.31 38.25 14.13
CA ALA A 423 -25.92 38.66 14.27
C ALA A 423 -25.38 38.38 15.68
N ILE A 424 -26.15 38.66 16.73
CA ILE A 424 -25.75 38.37 18.12
C ILE A 424 -25.59 36.87 18.34
N VAL A 425 -26.56 36.06 17.91
CA VAL A 425 -26.49 34.59 18.07
C VAL A 425 -25.31 34.02 17.28
N CYS A 426 -25.09 34.49 16.05
CA CYS A 426 -23.95 34.07 15.24
C CYS A 426 -22.62 34.50 15.87
N ALA A 427 -22.53 35.72 16.42
CA ALA A 427 -21.33 36.18 17.11
C ALA A 427 -21.03 35.32 18.34
N LEU A 428 -22.03 34.94 19.15
CA LEU A 428 -21.84 34.04 20.29
C LEU A 428 -21.37 32.64 19.86
N LEU A 429 -21.99 32.08 18.82
CA LEU A 429 -21.56 30.80 18.23
C LEU A 429 -20.12 30.89 17.73
N LEU A 430 -19.80 31.90 16.93
CA LEU A 430 -18.48 32.06 16.33
C LEU A 430 -17.41 32.33 17.40
N SER A 431 -17.69 33.11 18.44
CA SER A 431 -16.75 33.31 19.54
C SER A 431 -16.44 32.01 20.28
N ALA A 432 -17.46 31.21 20.59
CA ALA A 432 -17.25 29.89 21.21
C ALA A 432 -16.50 28.94 20.26
N PHE A 433 -16.87 28.92 18.98
CA PHE A 433 -16.23 28.09 17.97
C PHE A 433 -14.77 28.49 17.76
N THR A 434 -14.43 29.78 17.75
CA THR A 434 -13.05 30.26 17.67
C THR A 434 -12.21 29.73 18.82
N ILE A 435 -12.73 29.74 20.06
CA ILE A 435 -12.01 29.16 21.21
C ILE A 435 -11.71 27.68 20.96
N PHE A 436 -12.65 26.93 20.40
CA PHE A 436 -12.50 25.51 20.13
C PHE A 436 -11.57 25.20 18.93
N ALA A 437 -11.72 25.94 17.82
CA ALA A 437 -11.09 25.63 16.54
C ALA A 437 -9.75 26.36 16.31
N ALA A 438 -9.52 27.53 16.92
CA ALA A 438 -8.34 28.35 16.63
C ALA A 438 -7.00 27.63 16.84
N PRO A 439 -6.78 26.82 17.91
CA PRO A 439 -5.52 26.08 18.06
C PRO A 439 -5.29 25.11 16.90
N SER A 440 -6.33 24.38 16.49
CA SER A 440 -6.28 23.45 15.36
C SER A 440 -6.01 24.18 14.04
N VAL A 441 -6.75 25.24 13.73
CA VAL A 441 -6.57 26.03 12.49
C VAL A 441 -5.16 26.62 12.44
N ASN A 442 -4.69 27.22 13.54
CA ASN A 442 -3.38 27.84 13.58
C ASN A 442 -2.24 26.82 13.43
N GLY A 443 -2.27 25.72 14.16
CA GLY A 443 -1.19 24.73 14.08
C GLY A 443 -1.14 23.97 12.74
N HIS A 444 -2.28 23.80 12.06
CA HIS A 444 -2.29 23.22 10.72
C HIS A 444 -1.86 24.25 9.66
N ILE A 445 -2.58 25.36 9.53
CA ILE A 445 -2.35 26.33 8.44
C ILE A 445 -1.03 27.07 8.58
N ASN A 446 -0.61 27.42 9.80
CA ASN A 446 0.65 28.14 10.06
C ASN A 446 1.78 27.23 10.56
N GLY A 447 1.55 25.92 10.65
CA GLY A 447 2.55 24.93 11.05
C GLY A 447 2.69 23.86 9.99
N VAL A 448 1.87 22.80 10.07
CA VAL A 448 1.95 21.61 9.19
C VAL A 448 1.97 21.94 7.70
N TYR A 449 1.14 22.90 7.26
CA TYR A 449 1.02 23.30 5.85
C TYR A 449 1.83 24.56 5.50
N SER A 450 2.78 24.95 6.35
CA SER A 450 3.72 26.02 6.02
C SER A 450 4.62 25.56 4.86
N PRO A 451 4.77 26.37 3.79
CA PRO A 451 5.68 26.02 2.72
C PRO A 451 7.14 25.91 3.19
N VAL A 452 7.89 25.04 2.53
CA VAL A 452 9.33 24.76 2.72
C VAL A 452 10.06 24.84 1.39
N GLU A 453 11.28 25.36 1.41
CA GLU A 453 12.15 25.40 0.23
C GLU A 453 12.97 24.11 0.16
N VAL A 454 12.87 23.42 -0.98
CA VAL A 454 13.70 22.23 -1.24
C VAL A 454 15.13 22.68 -1.56
N PRO A 455 16.18 22.05 -0.98
CA PRO A 455 17.55 22.42 -1.26
C PRO A 455 17.92 22.30 -2.74
N LYS A 456 18.76 23.21 -3.23
CA LYS A 456 19.14 23.30 -4.66
C LYS A 456 19.89 22.08 -5.18
N GLU A 457 20.55 21.33 -4.32
CA GLU A 457 21.24 20.09 -4.67
C GLU A 457 20.28 19.02 -5.24
N TYR A 458 19.01 19.02 -4.83
CA TYR A 458 17.97 18.16 -5.42
C TYR A 458 17.71 18.52 -6.88
N ASP A 459 17.56 19.80 -7.19
CA ASP A 459 17.38 20.26 -8.58
C ASP A 459 18.64 19.96 -9.41
N SER A 460 19.80 20.34 -8.89
CA SER A 460 21.09 20.20 -9.57
C SER A 460 21.46 18.74 -9.88
N THR A 461 21.23 17.83 -8.94
CA THR A 461 21.49 16.39 -9.12
C THR A 461 20.50 15.77 -10.10
N ASN A 462 19.21 16.12 -10.01
CA ASN A 462 18.20 15.53 -10.89
C ASN A 462 18.22 16.10 -12.31
N ASP A 463 18.58 17.37 -12.49
CA ASP A 463 18.85 17.95 -13.82
C ASP A 463 20.03 17.25 -14.48
N TRP A 464 21.07 16.93 -13.71
CA TRP A 464 22.19 16.14 -14.20
C TRP A 464 21.76 14.73 -14.58
N LEU A 465 21.04 13.99 -13.72
CA LEU A 465 20.51 12.65 -14.04
C LEU A 465 19.63 12.65 -15.30
N ALA A 466 18.74 13.63 -15.42
CA ALA A 466 17.86 13.78 -16.58
C ALA A 466 18.62 14.09 -17.88
N SER A 467 19.80 14.73 -17.78
CA SER A 467 20.64 15.06 -18.93
C SER A 467 21.46 13.90 -19.49
N LEU A 468 21.57 12.79 -18.75
CA LEU A 468 22.33 11.61 -19.17
C LEU A 468 21.58 10.82 -20.24
N ASP A 469 22.30 10.41 -21.29
CA ASP A 469 21.77 9.58 -22.36
C ASP A 469 21.52 8.14 -21.88
N GLY A 470 20.51 7.49 -22.46
CA GLY A 470 20.15 6.09 -22.18
C GLY A 470 18.94 5.93 -21.26
N ASP A 471 18.30 4.77 -21.40
CA ASP A 471 17.18 4.33 -20.58
C ASP A 471 17.70 3.45 -19.46
N PHE A 472 17.66 3.98 -18.24
CA PHE A 472 18.12 3.30 -17.03
C PHE A 472 17.31 3.79 -15.83
N ASN A 473 17.29 2.95 -14.80
CA ASN A 473 16.71 3.29 -13.51
C ASN A 473 17.76 3.89 -12.58
N VAL A 474 17.28 4.54 -11.52
CA VAL A 474 18.08 4.97 -10.38
C VAL A 474 17.49 4.42 -9.09
N ILE A 475 18.29 4.39 -8.03
CA ILE A 475 17.81 4.08 -6.70
C ILE A 475 18.35 5.10 -5.70
N TRP A 476 17.52 5.49 -4.75
CA TRP A 476 17.90 6.42 -3.69
C TRP A 476 17.97 5.64 -2.38
N LEU A 477 19.01 5.82 -1.58
CA LEU A 477 19.13 5.20 -0.26
C LEU A 477 19.70 6.19 0.79
N PRO A 478 19.32 6.07 2.07
CA PRO A 478 18.17 5.31 2.58
C PRO A 478 16.84 6.01 2.23
N SER A 479 15.72 5.40 2.64
CA SER A 479 14.38 5.99 2.46
C SER A 479 14.12 7.17 3.40
N ALA A 480 13.62 8.28 2.86
CA ALA A 480 13.13 9.42 3.64
C ALA A 480 11.66 9.29 4.02
N LEU A 481 10.97 8.23 3.55
CA LEU A 481 9.53 8.07 3.70
C LEU A 481 9.10 8.16 5.18
N GLY A 482 8.37 9.23 5.52
CA GLY A 482 7.85 9.42 6.87
C GLY A 482 8.87 9.93 7.88
N LEU A 483 10.01 10.45 7.43
CA LEU A 483 11.07 11.02 8.27
C LEU A 483 11.25 12.52 8.01
N SER A 484 11.81 13.22 8.99
CA SER A 484 12.25 14.61 8.85
C SER A 484 13.64 14.70 8.25
N THR A 485 13.91 15.75 7.49
CA THR A 485 15.25 16.04 6.95
C THR A 485 15.92 17.18 7.71
N ASN A 486 17.17 17.51 7.37
CA ASN A 486 17.89 18.64 7.96
C ASN A 486 17.31 20.02 7.55
N TRP A 487 16.48 20.09 6.52
CA TRP A 487 15.89 21.32 5.96
C TRP A 487 14.38 21.45 6.23
N THR A 488 13.71 20.40 6.73
CA THR A 488 12.34 20.50 7.25
C THR A 488 12.12 19.63 8.47
N SER A 489 11.41 20.17 9.46
CA SER A 489 10.94 19.40 10.62
C SER A 489 9.67 18.60 10.33
N GLY A 490 9.05 18.81 9.16
CA GLY A 490 7.92 18.02 8.68
C GLY A 490 8.36 16.66 8.13
N MET A 491 7.44 15.69 8.14
CA MET A 491 7.67 14.40 7.48
C MET A 491 7.63 14.59 5.97
N VAL A 492 8.73 14.28 5.31
CA VAL A 492 8.81 14.19 3.86
C VAL A 492 8.33 12.81 3.43
N SER A 493 7.53 12.72 2.36
CA SER A 493 7.12 11.43 1.81
C SER A 493 7.44 11.40 0.32
N ASN A 494 8.05 10.31 -0.12
CA ASN A 494 8.22 9.95 -1.53
C ASN A 494 8.99 10.96 -2.40
N ILE A 495 9.86 11.78 -1.79
CA ILE A 495 10.66 12.78 -2.52
C ILE A 495 11.63 12.11 -3.50
N GLU A 496 12.10 10.90 -3.18
CA GLU A 496 12.97 10.11 -4.05
C GLU A 496 12.30 9.86 -5.40
N ASN A 497 11.04 9.43 -5.39
CA ASN A 497 10.32 9.14 -6.61
C ASN A 497 9.91 10.43 -7.34
N MET A 498 9.42 11.40 -6.58
CA MET A 498 8.79 12.61 -7.12
C MET A 498 9.78 13.62 -7.70
N TYR A 499 11.02 13.65 -7.21
CA TYR A 499 12.04 14.57 -7.69
C TYR A 499 13.02 13.92 -8.66
N SER A 500 13.09 12.58 -8.71
CA SER A 500 14.07 11.86 -9.53
C SER A 500 14.10 12.33 -10.99
N GLY A 501 15.30 12.59 -11.54
CA GLY A 501 15.47 12.96 -12.95
C GLY A 501 15.25 11.80 -13.93
N LYS A 502 15.33 10.56 -13.43
CA LYS A 502 15.17 9.30 -14.17
C LYS A 502 14.22 8.37 -13.40
N PRO A 503 13.60 7.35 -14.05
CA PRO A 503 12.78 6.37 -13.35
C PRO A 503 13.50 5.77 -12.13
N ASP A 504 12.81 5.65 -11.00
CA ASP A 504 13.39 5.12 -9.76
C ASP A 504 12.70 3.82 -9.31
N ILE A 505 13.47 2.91 -8.70
CA ILE A 505 12.91 1.76 -8.00
C ILE A 505 12.37 2.25 -6.64
N GLY A 506 11.07 2.53 -6.59
CA GLY A 506 10.42 3.15 -5.44
C GLY A 506 10.24 2.23 -4.24
N GLY A 507 10.22 2.83 -3.04
CA GLY A 507 9.91 2.14 -1.78
C GLY A 507 8.43 2.06 -1.42
N THR A 508 7.51 2.37 -2.33
CA THR A 508 6.06 2.46 -2.04
C THR A 508 5.28 1.19 -2.35
N THR A 509 5.84 0.29 -3.17
CA THR A 509 5.27 -1.05 -3.41
C THR A 509 5.85 -2.03 -2.40
N ILE A 510 5.13 -3.12 -2.13
CA ILE A 510 5.62 -4.13 -1.18
C ILE A 510 6.95 -4.76 -1.64
N TYR A 511 7.08 -5.12 -2.92
CA TYR A 511 8.29 -5.73 -3.47
C TYR A 511 9.45 -4.73 -3.59
N GLY A 512 9.16 -3.49 -3.98
CA GLY A 512 10.18 -2.44 -4.05
C GLY A 512 10.69 -2.06 -2.66
N SER A 513 9.80 -1.92 -1.67
CA SER A 513 10.17 -1.67 -0.27
C SER A 513 10.97 -2.83 0.32
N TYR A 514 10.53 -4.08 0.11
CA TYR A 514 11.21 -5.28 0.59
C TYR A 514 12.64 -5.36 0.06
N TYR A 515 12.82 -5.20 -1.26
CA TYR A 515 14.16 -5.24 -1.86
C TYR A 515 15.03 -4.04 -1.43
N ARG A 516 14.45 -2.85 -1.28
CA ARG A 516 15.18 -1.67 -0.78
C ARG A 516 15.67 -1.86 0.65
N SER A 517 14.89 -2.53 1.51
CA SER A 517 15.32 -2.93 2.86
C SER A 517 16.49 -3.92 2.78
N PHE A 518 16.43 -4.91 1.89
CA PHE A 518 17.53 -5.86 1.64
C PHE A 518 18.83 -5.17 1.22
N LEU A 519 18.73 -4.23 0.27
CA LEU A 519 19.86 -3.42 -0.19
C LEU A 519 20.42 -2.52 0.91
N THR A 520 19.54 -1.91 1.72
CA THR A 520 19.93 -1.02 2.83
C THR A 520 20.69 -1.80 3.89
N GLN A 521 20.19 -2.96 4.31
CA GLN A 521 20.89 -3.84 5.25
C GLN A 521 22.22 -4.32 4.66
N THR A 522 22.22 -4.75 3.39
CA THR A 522 23.41 -5.28 2.72
C THR A 522 24.56 -4.25 2.72
N LEU A 523 24.30 -2.97 2.44
CA LEU A 523 25.32 -1.93 2.54
C LEU A 523 25.67 -1.57 3.99
N ALA A 524 24.66 -1.39 4.85
CA ALA A 524 24.88 -0.95 6.22
C ALA A 524 25.70 -1.94 7.05
N GLU A 525 25.50 -3.23 6.82
CA GLU A 525 26.22 -4.31 7.50
C GLU A 525 27.47 -4.78 6.73
N ASN A 526 27.80 -4.13 5.62
CA ASN A 526 28.97 -4.44 4.80
C ASN A 526 29.00 -5.90 4.29
N ARG A 527 27.87 -6.36 3.74
CA ARG A 527 27.60 -7.77 3.39
C ARG A 527 28.10 -8.20 2.00
N THR A 528 28.72 -7.31 1.23
CA THR A 528 29.22 -7.60 -0.13
C THR A 528 30.24 -6.54 -0.57
N ASP A 529 31.09 -6.91 -1.53
CA ASP A 529 31.99 -6.04 -2.29
C ASP A 529 31.60 -5.89 -3.77
N GLN A 530 30.46 -6.48 -4.15
CA GLN A 530 29.84 -6.48 -5.49
C GLN A 530 28.41 -5.92 -5.45
N PHE A 531 28.19 -4.80 -4.75
CA PHE A 531 26.85 -4.24 -4.59
C PHE A 531 26.20 -3.82 -5.92
N GLY A 532 27.00 -3.36 -6.89
CA GLY A 532 26.54 -3.02 -8.24
C GLY A 532 25.86 -4.18 -8.97
N ARG A 533 26.32 -5.42 -8.77
CA ARG A 533 25.71 -6.64 -9.34
C ARG A 533 24.30 -6.91 -8.83
N LEU A 534 23.96 -6.47 -7.61
CA LEU A 534 22.58 -6.54 -7.08
C LEU A 534 21.66 -5.49 -7.73
N LEU A 535 22.23 -4.38 -8.22
CA LEU A 535 21.50 -3.30 -8.86
C LEU A 535 21.31 -3.50 -10.38
N ALA A 536 22.30 -4.11 -11.05
CA ALA A 536 22.34 -4.24 -12.50
C ALA A 536 21.11 -4.95 -13.14
N PRO A 537 20.53 -6.02 -12.56
CA PRO A 537 19.37 -6.74 -13.14
C PRO A 537 18.14 -5.88 -13.38
N SER A 538 17.96 -4.80 -12.61
CA SER A 538 16.83 -3.88 -12.78
C SER A 538 17.16 -2.70 -13.68
N GLY A 539 18.32 -2.69 -14.33
CA GLY A 539 18.75 -1.58 -15.15
C GLY A 539 19.13 -0.34 -14.33
N ILE A 540 19.45 -0.48 -13.04
CA ILE A 540 19.90 0.65 -12.22
C ILE A 540 21.33 1.02 -12.61
N LYS A 541 21.53 2.24 -13.10
CA LYS A 541 22.87 2.78 -13.42
C LYS A 541 23.48 3.59 -12.29
N TYR A 542 22.63 4.25 -11.49
CA TYR A 542 23.09 5.16 -10.43
C TYR A 542 22.36 4.92 -9.11
N LEU A 543 23.15 4.91 -8.04
CA LEU A 543 22.71 4.98 -6.65
C LEU A 543 22.91 6.41 -6.14
N VAL A 544 21.85 7.02 -5.60
CA VAL A 544 21.92 8.31 -4.89
C VAL A 544 21.88 8.03 -3.38
N LEU A 545 23.03 8.19 -2.71
CA LEU A 545 23.13 8.17 -1.26
C LEU A 545 22.76 9.55 -0.70
N ARG A 546 21.87 9.57 0.30
CA ARG A 546 21.37 10.77 0.96
C ARG A 546 21.85 10.90 2.40
N GLU A 547 22.34 12.08 2.74
CA GLU A 547 22.86 12.41 4.07
C GLU A 547 21.96 13.36 4.86
N ASP A 548 20.85 13.80 4.26
CA ASP A 548 19.99 14.84 4.81
C ASP A 548 18.95 14.34 5.82
N ILE A 549 19.05 13.09 6.31
CA ILE A 549 18.13 12.47 7.26
C ILE A 549 18.83 12.27 8.62
N PRO A 550 18.73 13.22 9.56
CA PRO A 550 19.52 13.19 10.79
C PRO A 550 19.28 11.96 11.68
N SER A 551 18.07 11.41 11.67
CA SER A 551 17.73 10.22 12.47
C SER A 551 18.41 8.94 11.98
N LEU A 552 19.00 8.95 10.77
CA LEU A 552 19.65 7.81 10.15
C LEU A 552 21.16 8.03 9.95
N SER A 553 21.78 8.99 10.66
CA SER A 553 23.19 9.35 10.46
C SER A 553 24.14 8.14 10.54
N ASP A 554 23.93 7.27 11.52
CA ASP A 554 24.81 6.12 11.78
C ASP A 554 24.65 5.04 10.69
N LEU A 555 23.41 4.85 10.22
CA LEU A 555 23.09 3.98 9.09
C LEU A 555 23.78 4.50 7.82
N ILE A 556 23.62 5.79 7.52
CA ILE A 556 24.17 6.45 6.33
C ILE A 556 25.70 6.37 6.34
N GLN A 557 26.34 6.63 7.48
CA GLN A 557 27.80 6.52 7.63
C GLN A 557 28.29 5.09 7.38
N SER A 558 27.54 4.08 7.83
CA SER A 558 27.88 2.67 7.61
C SER A 558 27.77 2.31 6.13
N MET A 559 26.69 2.76 5.46
CA MET A 559 26.51 2.58 4.02
C MET A 559 27.61 3.28 3.20
N GLU A 560 27.95 4.52 3.53
CA GLU A 560 29.02 5.26 2.86
C GLU A 560 30.38 4.56 3.02
N SER A 561 30.66 4.07 4.23
CA SER A 561 31.87 3.30 4.51
C SER A 561 31.94 2.05 3.64
N SER A 562 30.83 1.32 3.49
CA SER A 562 30.75 0.15 2.61
C SER A 562 30.92 0.49 1.12
N LEU A 563 30.34 1.60 0.66
CA LEU A 563 30.45 2.05 -0.73
C LEU A 563 31.89 2.45 -1.12
N SER A 564 32.73 2.85 -0.17
CA SER A 564 34.08 3.34 -0.43
C SER A 564 35.05 2.30 -0.99
N TRP A 565 34.71 1.01 -0.89
CA TRP A 565 35.60 -0.10 -1.27
C TRP A 565 34.91 -1.16 -2.16
N GLN A 566 33.69 -0.89 -2.65
CA GLN A 566 33.01 -1.73 -3.64
C GLN A 566 33.86 -1.85 -4.92
N LYS A 567 33.94 -3.05 -5.50
CA LYS A 567 34.74 -3.33 -6.71
C LYS A 567 34.02 -2.90 -8.00
N ASP A 568 32.70 -2.85 -7.97
CA ASP A 568 31.82 -2.67 -9.12
C ASP A 568 31.02 -1.34 -9.09
N MET A 569 31.44 -0.40 -8.23
CA MET A 569 30.83 0.92 -8.12
C MET A 569 31.86 2.03 -7.96
N THR A 570 31.52 3.23 -8.40
CA THR A 570 32.38 4.41 -8.21
C THR A 570 31.58 5.68 -7.99
N MET A 571 32.05 6.57 -7.11
CA MET A 571 31.41 7.87 -6.90
C MET A 571 31.70 8.79 -8.08
N VAL A 572 30.65 9.31 -8.72
CA VAL A 572 30.75 10.18 -9.90
C VAL A 572 30.33 11.62 -9.61
N ARG A 573 29.62 11.85 -8.50
CA ARG A 573 29.13 13.17 -8.12
C ARG A 573 28.93 13.29 -6.62
N GLU A 574 29.21 14.47 -6.09
CA GLU A 574 28.86 14.90 -4.73
C GLU A 574 28.30 16.32 -4.82
N ASP A 575 27.08 16.52 -4.33
CA ASP A 575 26.34 17.78 -4.38
C ASP A 575 25.57 17.97 -3.07
N GLY A 576 26.16 18.75 -2.14
CA GLY A 576 25.58 18.95 -0.82
C GLY A 576 25.43 17.64 -0.05
N ALA A 577 24.21 17.31 0.40
CA ALA A 577 23.90 16.07 1.10
C ALA A 577 23.60 14.88 0.16
N LEU A 578 23.82 15.02 -1.15
CA LEU A 578 23.58 13.97 -2.15
C LEU A 578 24.91 13.49 -2.75
N LYS A 579 25.18 12.19 -2.64
CA LYS A 579 26.32 11.52 -3.28
C LYS A 579 25.81 10.52 -4.31
N VAL A 580 26.35 10.55 -5.52
CA VAL A 580 25.94 9.66 -6.61
C VAL A 580 27.06 8.70 -6.97
N TYR A 581 26.72 7.41 -6.96
CA TYR A 581 27.59 6.32 -7.34
C TYR A 581 27.08 5.68 -8.64
N GLU A 582 27.99 5.43 -9.59
CA GLU A 582 27.74 4.71 -10.83
C GLU A 582 28.01 3.22 -10.63
N VAL A 583 27.09 2.39 -11.15
CA VAL A 583 27.26 0.94 -11.29
C VAL A 583 28.11 0.67 -12.53
N LEU A 584 29.22 -0.06 -12.36
CA LEU A 584 30.18 -0.36 -13.43
C LEU A 584 29.79 -1.56 -14.30
N GLU A 585 28.89 -2.41 -13.79
CA GLU A 585 28.34 -3.55 -14.52
C GLU A 585 27.54 -3.11 -15.76
N ASP A 586 27.47 -4.02 -16.74
CA ASP A 586 26.59 -3.85 -17.89
C ASP A 586 25.13 -3.93 -17.44
N ILE A 587 24.31 -2.99 -17.88
CA ILE A 587 22.90 -2.91 -17.51
C ILE A 587 22.00 -3.00 -18.73
N SER A 588 20.84 -3.61 -18.55
CA SER A 588 19.74 -3.52 -19.51
C SER A 588 18.42 -3.37 -18.78
N LEU A 589 17.60 -2.41 -19.21
CA LEU A 589 16.26 -2.24 -18.66
C LEU A 589 15.35 -3.41 -19.05
N VAL A 590 15.64 -4.10 -20.15
CA VAL A 590 14.89 -5.28 -20.60
C VAL A 590 15.84 -6.28 -21.24
N TYR A 591 15.83 -7.53 -20.79
CA TYR A 591 16.66 -8.58 -21.36
C TYR A 591 15.93 -9.93 -21.35
N ALA A 592 16.42 -10.86 -22.18
CA ALA A 592 15.92 -12.21 -22.28
C ALA A 592 17.07 -13.18 -22.08
N THR A 593 16.83 -14.26 -21.34
CA THR A 593 17.86 -15.25 -21.03
C THR A 593 17.29 -16.66 -20.91
N ASP A 594 18.01 -17.65 -21.42
CA ASP A 594 17.76 -19.07 -21.17
C ASP A 594 18.61 -19.62 -20.00
N ASN A 595 19.53 -18.82 -19.45
CA ASN A 595 20.25 -19.09 -18.20
C ASN A 595 19.34 -18.79 -16.99
N ILE A 596 18.39 -19.69 -16.74
CA ILE A 596 17.43 -19.58 -15.65
C ILE A 596 17.95 -20.36 -14.43
N ILE A 597 18.10 -19.67 -13.31
CA ILE A 597 18.45 -20.21 -12.02
C ILE A 597 17.20 -20.25 -11.15
N SER A 598 16.77 -21.45 -10.76
CA SER A 598 15.69 -21.65 -9.80
C SER A 598 16.29 -21.83 -8.41
N ALA A 599 16.26 -20.77 -7.60
CA ALA A 599 16.77 -20.77 -6.24
C ALA A 599 15.68 -21.20 -5.24
N ILE A 600 15.80 -22.41 -4.71
CA ILE A 600 14.94 -22.93 -3.63
C ILE A 600 15.61 -22.57 -2.30
N GLY A 601 15.41 -21.32 -1.91
CA GLY A 601 16.02 -20.69 -0.75
C GLY A 601 15.52 -19.26 -0.53
N GLY A 602 16.34 -18.44 0.14
CA GLY A 602 16.01 -17.06 0.50
C GLY A 602 16.61 -16.02 -0.44
N LEU A 603 16.19 -14.75 -0.29
CA LEU A 603 16.74 -13.63 -1.08
C LEU A 603 18.25 -13.43 -0.84
N SER A 604 18.76 -13.85 0.33
CA SER A 604 20.19 -13.81 0.67
C SER A 604 21.05 -14.60 -0.30
N ASP A 605 20.52 -15.64 -0.95
CA ASP A 605 21.23 -16.45 -1.95
C ASP A 605 21.72 -15.60 -3.15
N LEU A 606 21.12 -14.42 -3.38
CA LEU A 606 21.60 -13.47 -4.39
C LEU A 606 22.99 -12.93 -4.06
N ARG A 607 23.36 -12.76 -2.77
CA ARG A 607 24.69 -12.26 -2.40
C ARG A 607 25.76 -13.28 -2.75
N SER A 608 25.54 -14.55 -2.40
CA SER A 608 26.45 -15.65 -2.75
C SER A 608 26.56 -15.86 -4.26
N LEU A 609 25.46 -15.73 -5.00
CA LEU A 609 25.50 -15.77 -6.48
C LEU A 609 26.31 -14.60 -7.06
N CYS A 610 26.08 -13.37 -6.59
CA CYS A 610 26.79 -12.17 -7.05
C CYS A 610 28.28 -12.17 -6.68
N TRP A 611 28.68 -12.89 -5.64
CA TRP A 611 30.08 -13.08 -5.26
C TRP A 611 30.87 -13.92 -6.28
N ILE A 612 30.22 -14.83 -7.02
CA ILE A 612 30.89 -15.66 -8.03
C ILE A 612 31.38 -14.77 -9.18
N ASP A 613 32.70 -14.74 -9.41
CA ASP A 613 33.31 -13.87 -10.41
C ASP A 613 32.71 -14.04 -11.82
N GLY A 614 32.44 -15.28 -12.24
CA GLY A 614 31.85 -15.62 -13.54
C GLY A 614 30.33 -15.42 -13.68
N PHE A 615 29.62 -15.00 -12.62
CA PHE A 615 28.17 -14.81 -12.68
C PHE A 615 27.80 -13.47 -13.34
N ASN A 616 27.20 -13.53 -14.52
CA ASN A 616 26.75 -12.35 -15.25
C ASN A 616 25.27 -12.04 -14.95
N THR A 617 25.02 -11.03 -14.14
CA THR A 617 23.69 -10.64 -13.67
C THR A 617 22.79 -10.05 -14.75
N SER A 618 23.37 -9.51 -15.84
CA SER A 618 22.65 -8.97 -16.99
C SER A 618 22.24 -10.04 -18.02
N MET A 619 22.73 -11.28 -17.86
CA MET A 619 22.47 -12.41 -18.74
C MET A 619 21.91 -13.63 -18.01
N ALA A 620 21.54 -13.51 -16.75
CA ALA A 620 20.96 -14.59 -15.95
C ALA A 620 19.58 -14.18 -15.42
N GLY A 621 18.72 -15.17 -15.17
CA GLY A 621 17.41 -14.96 -14.58
C GLY A 621 17.29 -15.76 -13.30
N VAL A 622 17.10 -15.10 -12.16
CA VAL A 622 16.91 -15.80 -10.87
C VAL A 622 15.42 -15.86 -10.54
N LEU A 623 14.90 -17.04 -10.27
CA LEU A 623 13.53 -17.27 -9.81
C LEU A 623 13.57 -17.88 -8.42
N PHE A 624 12.65 -17.44 -7.55
CA PHE A 624 12.44 -17.99 -6.22
C PHE A 624 11.10 -18.71 -6.18
N PRO A 625 11.04 -20.04 -6.41
CA PRO A 625 9.78 -20.77 -6.40
C PRO A 625 9.04 -20.67 -5.06
N GLN A 626 9.76 -20.41 -3.97
CA GLN A 626 9.19 -20.23 -2.63
C GLN A 626 8.54 -18.86 -2.41
N GLN A 627 8.61 -17.92 -3.36
CA GLN A 627 8.05 -16.58 -3.21
C GLN A 627 6.54 -16.52 -3.46
N THR A 628 6.01 -17.40 -4.33
CA THR A 628 4.57 -17.50 -4.63
C THR A 628 4.22 -18.95 -4.89
N LEU A 629 3.13 -19.45 -4.31
CA LEU A 629 2.62 -20.80 -4.57
C LEU A 629 2.21 -20.97 -6.05
N GLY A 630 2.54 -22.13 -6.64
CA GLY A 630 2.01 -22.55 -7.95
C GLY A 630 2.91 -22.44 -9.20
N PRO A 631 4.20 -22.04 -9.18
CA PRO A 631 5.08 -22.33 -10.30
C PRO A 631 5.64 -23.76 -10.15
N PRO A 632 5.42 -24.67 -11.12
CA PRO A 632 6.20 -25.91 -11.15
C PRO A 632 7.68 -25.58 -11.26
N LEU A 633 8.53 -26.51 -10.83
CA LEU A 633 9.97 -26.38 -11.00
C LEU A 633 10.27 -26.06 -12.48
N ILE A 634 11.09 -25.04 -12.73
CA ILE A 634 11.51 -24.66 -14.08
C ILE A 634 12.92 -25.19 -14.28
N GLY A 635 13.08 -26.10 -15.26
CA GLY A 635 14.40 -26.65 -15.60
C GLY A 635 15.40 -25.55 -15.97
N GLY A 636 16.68 -25.87 -15.82
CA GLY A 636 17.79 -24.92 -15.88
C GLY A 636 18.85 -25.32 -14.87
N THR A 637 19.36 -24.36 -14.11
CA THR A 637 20.21 -24.61 -12.94
C THR A 637 19.39 -24.45 -11.66
N TYR A 638 19.43 -25.43 -10.76
CA TYR A 638 18.85 -25.34 -9.43
C TYR A 638 19.90 -24.92 -8.42
N LEU A 639 19.58 -23.91 -7.61
CA LEU A 639 20.34 -23.53 -6.42
C LEU A 639 19.51 -23.92 -5.19
N ILE A 640 20.08 -24.70 -4.28
CA ILE A 640 19.40 -25.20 -3.08
C ILE A 640 20.24 -24.84 -1.86
N SER A 641 19.72 -24.00 -0.96
CA SER A 641 20.41 -23.63 0.29
C SER A 641 19.83 -24.36 1.51
N ASN A 642 18.50 -24.42 1.65
CA ASN A 642 17.85 -25.08 2.79
C ASN A 642 16.47 -25.68 2.46
N ALA A 643 16.36 -26.34 1.31
CA ALA A 643 15.11 -26.97 0.86
C ALA A 643 15.01 -28.43 1.32
N ARG A 644 13.79 -28.88 1.63
CA ARG A 644 13.47 -30.27 1.97
C ARG A 644 12.55 -30.89 0.93
N GLN A 645 12.26 -32.19 1.08
CA GLN A 645 11.36 -32.92 0.19
C GLN A 645 9.95 -32.33 0.16
N GLU A 646 9.48 -31.83 1.31
CA GLU A 646 8.20 -31.14 1.45
C GLU A 646 8.07 -29.94 0.50
N ASP A 647 9.14 -29.16 0.31
CA ASP A 647 9.14 -28.03 -0.61
C ASP A 647 8.92 -28.51 -2.04
N LEU A 648 9.47 -29.66 -2.44
CA LEU A 648 9.24 -30.23 -3.77
C LEU A 648 7.79 -30.67 -3.95
N VAL A 649 7.20 -31.34 -2.96
CA VAL A 649 5.79 -31.77 -3.00
C VAL A 649 4.88 -30.56 -3.17
N LEU A 650 5.15 -29.50 -2.43
CA LEU A 650 4.41 -28.25 -2.50
C LEU A 650 4.56 -27.57 -3.86
N LEU A 651 5.77 -27.53 -4.42
CA LEU A 651 6.06 -26.90 -5.72
C LEU A 651 5.48 -27.69 -6.91
N GLU A 652 5.33 -29.01 -6.80
CA GLU A 652 4.57 -29.84 -7.74
C GLU A 652 3.04 -29.64 -7.63
N GLY A 653 2.59 -28.88 -6.62
CA GLY A 653 1.17 -28.59 -6.41
C GLY A 653 0.37 -29.78 -5.89
N ALA A 654 1.03 -30.73 -5.22
CA ALA A 654 0.38 -31.89 -4.61
C ALA A 654 -0.19 -31.55 -3.22
N GLY A 655 -1.30 -32.19 -2.88
CA GLY A 655 -1.97 -32.01 -1.59
C GLY A 655 -2.76 -30.71 -1.44
N SER A 656 -3.33 -30.54 -0.25
CA SER A 656 -4.07 -29.35 0.18
C SER A 656 -3.22 -28.52 1.12
N VAL A 657 -3.17 -27.20 0.90
CA VAL A 657 -2.44 -26.25 1.73
C VAL A 657 -3.40 -25.54 2.67
N VAL A 658 -3.04 -25.48 3.95
CA VAL A 658 -3.74 -24.67 4.97
C VAL A 658 -2.77 -23.60 5.46
N ALA A 659 -3.14 -22.33 5.27
CA ALA A 659 -2.37 -21.19 5.78
C ALA A 659 -2.95 -20.76 7.14
N PRO A 660 -2.22 -20.93 8.27
CA PRO A 660 -2.65 -20.41 9.56
C PRO A 660 -2.87 -18.90 9.55
N TYR A 661 -2.20 -18.18 8.63
CA TYR A 661 -2.40 -16.76 8.39
C TYR A 661 -3.90 -16.43 8.28
N ASP A 662 -4.68 -17.17 7.49
CA ASP A 662 -6.10 -16.88 7.25
C ASP A 662 -7.01 -17.18 8.46
N SER A 663 -6.49 -17.79 9.53
CA SER A 663 -7.26 -18.25 10.70
C SER A 663 -7.23 -17.29 11.90
N THR A 664 -6.63 -16.11 11.77
CA THR A 664 -6.57 -15.10 12.86
C THR A 664 -6.72 -13.69 12.29
N ASP A 665 -7.42 -12.78 12.97
CA ASP A 665 -7.49 -11.35 12.57
C ASP A 665 -6.62 -10.45 13.45
N HIS A 666 -5.59 -11.04 14.06
CA HIS A 666 -4.76 -10.39 15.07
C HIS A 666 -3.31 -10.19 14.63
N HIS A 667 -2.71 -9.12 15.15
CA HIS A 667 -1.27 -8.83 15.15
C HIS A 667 -0.84 -8.38 16.57
N ASP A 668 -1.01 -9.28 17.55
CA ASP A 668 -0.54 -9.17 18.93
C ASP A 668 0.22 -10.45 19.33
N PRO A 669 1.45 -10.65 18.83
CA PRO A 669 2.18 -11.90 19.00
C PRO A 669 2.57 -12.21 20.45
N ALA A 670 2.51 -11.23 21.34
CA ALA A 670 2.71 -11.43 22.78
C ALA A 670 1.48 -12.04 23.47
N GLY A 671 0.27 -11.78 22.94
CA GLY A 671 -0.98 -12.29 23.48
C GLY A 671 -1.53 -13.52 22.75
N MET A 672 -1.24 -13.69 21.46
CA MET A 672 -1.79 -14.76 20.64
C MET A 672 -1.07 -15.00 19.30
N TRP A 673 -1.42 -16.08 18.60
CA TRP A 673 -1.03 -16.30 17.21
C TRP A 673 -1.48 -15.17 16.28
N SER A 674 -0.51 -14.58 15.59
CA SER A 674 -0.65 -13.27 14.94
C SER A 674 -0.15 -13.28 13.50
N LYS A 675 -0.93 -12.71 12.57
CA LYS A 675 -0.62 -12.57 11.15
C LYS A 675 0.65 -11.73 10.94
N ALA A 676 1.56 -12.19 10.09
CA ALA A 676 2.68 -11.44 9.54
C ALA A 676 2.97 -11.92 8.11
N SER A 677 3.87 -11.27 7.38
CA SER A 677 4.36 -11.80 6.10
C SER A 677 5.83 -11.48 5.90
N THR A 678 6.52 -12.38 5.22
CA THR A 678 7.96 -12.24 4.91
C THR A 678 8.28 -11.05 4.02
N LEU A 679 7.31 -10.55 3.23
CA LEU A 679 7.45 -9.30 2.46
C LEU A 679 7.26 -8.03 3.30
N ASP A 680 7.02 -8.17 4.60
CA ASP A 680 6.95 -7.10 5.60
C ASP A 680 5.93 -5.98 5.28
N PRO A 681 4.66 -6.33 4.95
CA PRO A 681 3.64 -5.32 4.64
C PRO A 681 3.33 -4.44 5.87
N LEU A 682 2.88 -3.21 5.61
CA LEU A 682 2.42 -2.32 6.68
C LEU A 682 1.34 -3.00 7.54
N HIS A 683 1.55 -2.96 8.87
CA HIS A 683 0.74 -3.61 9.91
C HIS A 683 0.78 -5.14 9.97
N GLY A 684 1.68 -5.78 9.22
CA GLY A 684 1.95 -7.22 9.32
C GLY A 684 3.45 -7.48 9.41
N THR A 685 4.13 -6.73 10.29
CA THR A 685 5.59 -6.73 10.35
C THR A 685 6.16 -8.09 10.76
N TRP A 686 7.28 -8.45 10.15
CA TRP A 686 7.98 -9.72 10.32
C TRP A 686 9.43 -9.48 10.73
N ARG A 687 10.19 -8.73 9.92
CA ARG A 687 11.64 -8.55 10.06
C ARG A 687 12.02 -7.91 11.39
N GLU A 688 11.29 -6.87 11.80
CA GLU A 688 11.53 -6.17 13.07
C GLU A 688 11.55 -7.14 14.27
N TYR A 689 10.61 -8.10 14.34
CA TYR A 689 10.57 -9.08 15.42
C TYR A 689 11.74 -10.05 15.41
N LEU A 690 12.23 -10.42 14.22
CA LEU A 690 13.39 -11.29 14.04
C LEU A 690 14.68 -10.57 14.45
N GLU A 691 14.88 -9.35 13.97
CA GLU A 691 16.06 -8.53 14.24
C GLU A 691 16.21 -8.22 15.74
N GLU A 692 15.11 -7.85 16.43
CA GLU A 692 15.08 -7.68 17.89
C GLU A 692 15.52 -8.92 18.68
N ARG A 693 15.45 -10.09 18.04
CA ARG A 693 15.73 -11.41 18.61
C ARG A 693 17.07 -11.98 18.15
N GLY A 694 17.84 -11.23 17.37
CA GLY A 694 19.11 -11.68 16.80
C GLY A 694 18.94 -12.80 15.76
N ILE A 695 17.79 -12.83 15.07
CA ILE A 695 17.51 -13.74 13.97
C ILE A 695 17.67 -12.93 12.68
N ASP A 696 18.65 -13.30 11.85
CA ASP A 696 18.78 -12.76 10.50
C ASP A 696 18.15 -13.71 9.48
N GLY A 697 17.78 -13.18 8.31
CA GLY A 697 17.30 -13.99 7.20
C GLY A 697 16.27 -13.29 6.32
N TRP A 698 16.34 -13.63 5.02
CA TRP A 698 15.47 -13.10 3.98
C TRP A 698 14.65 -14.24 3.36
N TYR A 699 13.76 -14.80 4.17
CA TYR A 699 12.95 -15.95 3.81
C TYR A 699 11.74 -15.60 2.95
N PHE A 700 11.12 -16.61 2.35
CA PHE A 700 9.83 -16.50 1.67
C PHE A 700 8.75 -17.39 2.30
N ASP A 701 7.49 -16.99 2.17
CA ASP A 701 6.29 -17.60 2.77
C ASP A 701 5.32 -18.20 1.73
N TYR A 702 5.78 -18.46 0.51
CA TYR A 702 4.96 -18.91 -0.63
C TYR A 702 3.82 -17.94 -1.01
N GLY A 703 3.87 -16.69 -0.54
CA GLY A 703 2.81 -15.70 -0.75
C GLY A 703 1.56 -15.99 0.08
N LEU A 704 1.65 -16.87 1.08
CA LEU A 704 0.53 -17.28 1.94
C LEU A 704 0.56 -16.61 3.33
N GLY A 705 1.59 -15.79 3.59
CA GLY A 705 1.81 -15.18 4.90
C GLY A 705 2.25 -16.19 5.96
N THR A 706 2.49 -15.70 7.17
CA THR A 706 2.94 -16.52 8.31
C THR A 706 2.22 -16.07 9.58
N VAL A 707 2.15 -16.94 10.58
CA VAL A 707 1.73 -16.55 11.93
C VAL A 707 2.91 -16.67 12.88
N LEU A 708 3.01 -15.77 13.85
CA LEU A 708 4.02 -15.83 14.89
C LEU A 708 3.44 -15.54 16.27
N THR A 709 4.08 -16.05 17.31
CA THR A 709 3.75 -15.75 18.71
C THR A 709 4.88 -16.16 19.66
N TRP A 710 4.88 -15.57 20.84
CA TRP A 710 5.67 -16.03 21.99
C TRP A 710 4.82 -16.14 23.26
N VAL A 711 3.49 -16.23 23.10
CA VAL A 711 2.55 -16.45 24.20
C VAL A 711 2.76 -17.85 24.82
N ASN A 712 2.67 -17.97 26.12
CA ASN A 712 2.88 -19.25 26.81
C ASN A 712 1.66 -20.20 26.64
N GLY A 713 1.89 -21.51 26.54
CA GLY A 713 0.85 -22.52 26.29
C GLY A 713 -0.22 -22.64 27.36
N THR A 714 -0.03 -22.02 28.52
CA THR A 714 -1.05 -21.94 29.57
C THR A 714 -2.06 -20.81 29.35
N GLU A 715 -1.80 -19.91 28.40
CA GLU A 715 -2.61 -18.72 28.15
C GLU A 715 -3.64 -18.96 27.03
N PRO A 716 -4.81 -18.30 27.08
CA PRO A 716 -5.90 -18.55 26.12
C PRO A 716 -5.53 -18.32 24.65
N GLY A 717 -4.62 -17.40 24.34
CA GLY A 717 -4.21 -17.06 22.97
C GLY A 717 -3.16 -18.00 22.36
N SER A 718 -2.70 -19.00 23.11
CA SER A 718 -1.67 -19.95 22.66
C SER A 718 -2.12 -20.93 21.59
N ILE A 719 -3.43 -21.02 21.32
CA ILE A 719 -4.00 -21.98 20.37
C ILE A 719 -4.54 -21.23 19.15
N ILE A 720 -4.07 -21.61 17.96
CA ILE A 720 -4.73 -21.27 16.70
C ILE A 720 -5.42 -22.50 16.16
N THR A 721 -6.65 -22.35 15.67
CA THR A 721 -7.47 -23.45 15.14
C THR A 721 -7.87 -23.14 13.71
N MET A 722 -7.72 -24.12 12.85
CA MET A 722 -7.97 -24.04 11.42
C MET A 722 -8.82 -25.24 10.99
N SER A 723 -9.60 -25.07 9.93
CA SER A 723 -10.40 -26.15 9.34
C SER A 723 -9.71 -26.68 8.09
N MET A 724 -9.77 -27.98 7.89
CA MET A 724 -9.30 -28.64 6.66
C MET A 724 -10.31 -29.69 6.23
N SER A 725 -10.29 -30.06 4.95
CA SER A 725 -11.14 -31.13 4.42
C SER A 725 -10.30 -32.07 3.57
N VAL A 726 -10.56 -33.37 3.69
CA VAL A 726 -9.91 -34.38 2.85
C VAL A 726 -10.94 -35.06 1.94
N PRO A 727 -10.61 -35.31 0.66
CA PRO A 727 -11.59 -35.71 -0.35
C PRO A 727 -12.05 -37.17 -0.23
N ALA A 728 -11.25 -38.05 0.38
CA ALA A 728 -11.51 -39.47 0.48
C ALA A 728 -10.89 -40.08 1.75
N ASP A 729 -11.48 -41.18 2.23
CA ASP A 729 -10.86 -42.02 3.25
C ASP A 729 -9.49 -42.51 2.76
N GLY A 730 -8.44 -42.35 3.56
CA GLY A 730 -7.11 -42.73 3.11
C GLY A 730 -5.98 -42.44 4.09
N GLN A 731 -4.77 -42.72 3.61
CA GLN A 731 -3.52 -42.45 4.29
C GLN A 731 -3.00 -41.08 3.85
N TYR A 732 -2.87 -40.17 4.82
CA TYR A 732 -2.38 -38.81 4.60
C TYR A 732 -1.13 -38.54 5.41
N ARG A 733 -0.34 -37.59 4.91
CA ARG A 733 0.75 -36.93 5.62
C ARG A 733 0.33 -35.51 5.94
N ILE A 734 0.70 -35.05 7.12
CA ILE A 734 0.52 -33.65 7.53
C ILE A 734 1.92 -33.08 7.82
N SER A 735 2.38 -32.19 6.97
CA SER A 735 3.67 -31.51 7.07
C SER A 735 3.46 -30.08 7.53
N CYS A 736 4.17 -29.65 8.57
CA CYS A 736 4.12 -28.30 9.11
C CYS A 736 5.41 -27.56 8.72
N ARG A 737 5.29 -26.41 8.05
CA ARG A 737 6.42 -25.52 7.78
C ARG A 737 6.51 -24.45 8.85
N TYR A 738 7.58 -24.45 9.63
CA TYR A 738 7.78 -23.55 10.77
C TYR A 738 9.18 -22.95 10.77
N LEU A 739 9.36 -21.84 11.47
CA LEU A 739 10.67 -21.22 11.67
C LEU A 739 11.40 -21.93 12.81
N GLU A 740 12.51 -22.59 12.49
CA GLU A 740 13.52 -22.97 13.48
C GLU A 740 14.39 -21.75 13.79
N SER A 741 14.69 -21.53 15.08
CA SER A 741 15.56 -20.41 15.46
C SER A 741 16.17 -20.57 16.85
N VAL A 742 17.17 -19.73 17.13
CA VAL A 742 17.82 -19.60 18.44
C VAL A 742 16.88 -19.17 19.57
N GLN A 743 15.76 -18.51 19.22
CA GLN A 743 14.70 -18.13 20.17
C GLN A 743 13.50 -19.11 20.15
N GLY A 744 13.60 -20.18 19.37
CA GLY A 744 12.59 -21.21 19.24
C GLY A 744 12.25 -21.89 20.57
N GLY A 745 11.15 -22.64 20.54
CA GLY A 745 10.70 -23.44 21.66
C GLY A 745 9.88 -24.61 21.17
N SER A 746 8.75 -24.91 21.81
CA SER A 746 7.98 -26.10 21.45
C SER A 746 6.54 -25.79 21.15
N MET A 747 5.96 -26.47 20.17
CA MET A 747 4.57 -26.38 19.77
C MET A 747 3.91 -27.76 19.74
N THR A 748 2.60 -27.83 19.92
CA THR A 748 1.84 -29.08 19.79
C THR A 748 0.90 -28.97 18.60
N LEU A 749 1.04 -29.87 17.63
CA LEU A 749 0.08 -30.02 16.53
C LEU A 749 -1.03 -30.97 16.98
N MET A 750 -2.29 -30.57 16.78
CA MET A 750 -3.48 -31.34 17.13
C MET A 750 -4.36 -31.56 15.91
N LEU A 751 -5.03 -32.70 15.88
CA LEU A 751 -6.05 -33.07 14.91
C LEU A 751 -7.28 -33.58 15.65
N ASP A 752 -8.44 -32.98 15.35
CA ASP A 752 -9.74 -33.31 15.95
C ASP A 752 -9.71 -33.36 17.48
N GLY A 753 -8.95 -32.44 18.09
CA GLY A 753 -8.78 -32.34 19.55
C GLY A 753 -7.81 -33.35 20.15
N VAL A 754 -7.13 -34.18 19.35
CA VAL A 754 -6.10 -35.13 19.78
C VAL A 754 -4.72 -34.62 19.37
N ALA A 755 -3.75 -34.65 20.29
CA ALA A 755 -2.36 -34.28 19.96
C ALA A 755 -1.75 -35.29 18.98
N LEU A 756 -1.22 -34.79 17.86
CA LEU A 756 -0.52 -35.56 16.83
C LEU A 756 0.98 -35.66 17.10
N THR A 757 1.65 -34.52 17.24
CA THR A 757 3.09 -34.44 17.48
C THR A 757 3.45 -33.16 18.25
N ASN A 758 4.63 -33.17 18.87
CA ASN A 758 5.27 -31.96 19.38
C ASN A 758 6.38 -31.56 18.41
N ILE A 759 6.36 -30.32 17.97
CA ILE A 759 7.38 -29.72 17.11
C ILE A 759 8.32 -28.91 18.02
N ASP A 760 9.63 -29.18 17.95
CA ASP A 760 10.65 -28.36 18.60
C ASP A 760 11.27 -27.42 17.56
N SER A 761 11.04 -26.13 17.71
CA SER A 761 11.56 -25.09 16.84
C SER A 761 12.87 -24.47 17.34
N ARG A 762 13.36 -24.90 18.50
CA ARG A 762 14.64 -24.40 19.00
C ARG A 762 15.79 -25.03 18.21
N SER A 763 16.59 -24.18 17.57
CA SER A 763 17.78 -24.59 16.82
C SER A 763 18.93 -23.62 17.09
N GLU A 764 20.17 -24.04 16.81
CA GLU A 764 21.34 -23.16 16.83
C GLU A 764 21.49 -22.37 15.52
N VAL A 765 20.83 -22.83 14.45
CA VAL A 765 20.71 -22.15 13.16
C VAL A 765 19.29 -21.60 12.98
N ASN A 766 19.11 -20.63 12.09
CA ASN A 766 17.81 -20.03 11.81
C ASN A 766 17.34 -20.41 10.40
N GLY A 767 16.04 -20.66 10.25
CA GLY A 767 15.49 -20.93 8.92
C GLY A 767 14.13 -21.62 8.95
N PHE A 768 13.39 -21.55 7.84
CA PHE A 768 12.19 -22.36 7.72
C PHE A 768 12.57 -23.83 7.52
N SER A 769 11.89 -24.67 8.28
CA SER A 769 12.07 -26.12 8.34
C SER A 769 10.71 -26.80 8.24
N TRP A 770 10.74 -28.13 8.16
CA TRP A 770 9.56 -28.97 8.03
C TRP A 770 9.58 -30.12 9.02
N ASP A 771 8.43 -30.36 9.65
CA ASP A 771 8.16 -31.56 10.45
C ASP A 771 6.92 -32.24 9.89
N THR A 772 7.04 -33.53 9.60
CA THR A 772 6.02 -34.31 8.89
C THR A 772 5.49 -35.45 9.77
N VAL A 773 4.21 -35.37 10.11
CA VAL A 773 3.49 -36.47 10.74
C VAL A 773 3.02 -37.44 9.65
N GLY A 774 3.74 -38.56 9.52
CA GLY A 774 3.47 -39.57 8.50
C GLY A 774 2.36 -40.57 8.86
N GLN A 775 1.67 -41.07 7.83
CA GLN A 775 0.74 -42.21 7.84
C GLN A 775 -0.46 -42.11 8.80
N LEU A 776 -1.26 -41.05 8.62
CA LEU A 776 -2.51 -40.85 9.34
C LEU A 776 -3.70 -41.38 8.52
N ASN A 777 -4.52 -42.25 9.13
CA ASN A 777 -5.81 -42.64 8.55
C ASN A 777 -6.82 -41.50 8.79
N LEU A 778 -7.19 -40.78 7.73
CA LEU A 778 -8.24 -39.77 7.77
C LEU A 778 -9.47 -40.26 7.03
N THR A 779 -10.64 -39.89 7.54
CA THR A 779 -11.93 -40.12 6.89
C THR A 779 -12.28 -38.96 5.99
N ALA A 780 -12.98 -39.17 4.88
CA ALA A 780 -13.46 -38.09 4.02
C ALA A 780 -14.31 -37.08 4.80
N GLY A 781 -14.05 -35.79 4.59
CA GLY A 781 -14.79 -34.69 5.19
C GLY A 781 -13.94 -33.71 5.98
N GLU A 782 -14.62 -32.90 6.80
CA GLU A 782 -14.02 -31.82 7.59
C GLU A 782 -13.31 -32.34 8.83
N HIS A 783 -12.12 -31.80 9.07
CA HIS A 783 -11.28 -32.03 10.23
C HIS A 783 -10.84 -30.69 10.81
N THR A 784 -10.52 -30.72 12.10
CA THR A 784 -9.98 -29.55 12.81
C THR A 784 -8.49 -29.75 13.07
N LEU A 785 -7.68 -28.80 12.62
CA LEU A 785 -6.27 -28.72 12.99
C LEU A 785 -6.08 -27.59 14.01
N SER A 786 -5.24 -27.82 15.01
CA SER A 786 -4.87 -26.76 15.96
C SER A 786 -3.38 -26.80 16.25
N ILE A 787 -2.78 -25.63 16.46
CA ILE A 787 -1.39 -25.49 16.91
C ILE A 787 -1.40 -24.78 18.25
N ILE A 788 -0.81 -25.41 19.27
CA ILE A 788 -0.59 -24.82 20.58
C ILE A 788 0.87 -24.35 20.68
N ASN A 789 1.11 -23.07 20.93
CA ASN A 789 2.43 -22.61 21.33
C ASN A 789 2.67 -23.00 22.79
N ASN A 790 3.54 -23.97 23.08
CA ASN A 790 3.81 -24.34 24.47
C ASN A 790 4.78 -23.36 25.14
N LYS A 791 5.83 -22.93 24.43
CA LYS A 791 6.87 -22.01 24.91
C LYS A 791 7.73 -21.51 23.74
N GLY A 792 8.42 -20.39 23.95
CA GLY A 792 9.40 -19.84 23.00
C GLY A 792 8.77 -18.98 21.91
N PHE A 793 9.62 -18.36 21.11
CA PHE A 793 9.24 -17.63 19.90
C PHE A 793 9.01 -18.62 18.76
N ASN A 794 7.78 -18.72 18.28
CA ASN A 794 7.39 -19.67 17.26
C ASN A 794 6.73 -18.96 16.09
N ALA A 795 7.05 -19.39 14.88
CA ALA A 795 6.35 -18.96 13.67
C ALA A 795 6.01 -20.17 12.78
N VAL A 796 4.83 -20.14 12.17
CA VAL A 796 4.32 -21.20 11.29
C VAL A 796 3.82 -20.55 10.00
N ASN A 797 4.36 -20.98 8.87
CA ASN A 797 3.97 -20.46 7.56
C ASN A 797 2.72 -21.19 7.04
N LEU A 798 2.77 -22.52 6.93
CA LEU A 798 1.69 -23.32 6.34
C LEU A 798 1.72 -24.77 6.82
N LEU A 799 0.60 -25.47 6.61
CA LEU A 799 0.51 -26.92 6.72
C LEU A 799 0.15 -27.50 5.36
N LEU A 800 0.84 -28.56 4.98
CA LEU A 800 0.62 -29.32 3.75
C LEU A 800 0.02 -30.68 4.09
N ILE A 801 -1.16 -30.97 3.55
CA ILE A 801 -1.89 -32.22 3.76
C ILE A 801 -1.94 -32.97 2.45
N THR A 802 -1.21 -34.09 2.36
CA THR A 802 -1.02 -34.80 1.10
C THR A 802 -1.37 -36.27 1.24
N GLY A 803 -2.12 -36.83 0.29
CA GLY A 803 -2.34 -38.27 0.22
C GLY A 803 -1.03 -39.02 -0.06
N GLN A 804 -0.87 -40.23 0.48
CA GLN A 804 0.39 -40.98 0.32
C GLN A 804 0.78 -41.18 -1.16
N SER A 805 -0.17 -41.48 -2.05
CA SER A 805 0.11 -41.63 -3.49
C SER A 805 0.53 -40.33 -4.17
N GLU A 806 -0.15 -39.22 -3.85
CA GLU A 806 0.18 -37.89 -4.39
C GLU A 806 1.57 -37.45 -3.96
N TRP A 807 1.94 -37.71 -2.70
CA TRP A 807 3.28 -37.46 -2.18
C TRP A 807 4.35 -38.23 -2.97
N ASP A 808 4.16 -39.55 -3.12
CA ASP A 808 5.14 -40.41 -3.80
C ASP A 808 5.29 -40.03 -5.29
N GLU A 809 4.19 -39.68 -5.95
CA GLU A 809 4.20 -39.20 -7.34
C GLU A 809 4.91 -37.84 -7.48
N ALA A 810 4.64 -36.89 -6.58
CA ALA A 810 5.25 -35.56 -6.59
C ALA A 810 6.78 -35.63 -6.35
N ILE A 811 7.22 -36.42 -5.36
CA ILE A 811 8.65 -36.63 -5.10
C ILE A 811 9.33 -37.27 -6.31
N ALA A 812 8.74 -38.32 -6.89
CA ALA A 812 9.31 -38.98 -8.05
C ALA A 812 9.44 -38.03 -9.26
N GLY A 813 8.42 -37.20 -9.51
CA GLY A 813 8.44 -36.20 -10.58
C GLY A 813 9.51 -35.13 -10.38
N ALA A 814 9.57 -34.54 -9.18
CA ALA A 814 10.57 -33.52 -8.87
C ALA A 814 12.00 -34.08 -8.91
N GLN A 815 12.21 -35.31 -8.43
CA GLN A 815 13.52 -35.97 -8.47
C GLN A 815 13.99 -36.26 -9.90
N ASP A 816 13.11 -36.72 -10.78
CA ASP A 816 13.43 -36.91 -12.20
C ASP A 816 13.89 -35.60 -12.86
N GLN A 817 13.20 -34.50 -12.54
CA GLN A 817 13.55 -33.18 -13.02
C GLN A 817 14.90 -32.67 -12.48
N LEU A 818 15.17 -32.83 -11.18
CA LEU A 818 16.45 -32.46 -10.56
C LEU A 818 17.61 -33.29 -11.10
N SER A 819 17.44 -34.61 -11.24
CA SER A 819 18.46 -35.51 -11.79
C SER A 819 18.81 -35.21 -13.26
N GLY A 820 17.85 -34.68 -14.03
CA GLY A 820 18.06 -34.25 -15.41
C GLY A 820 18.66 -32.85 -15.57
N SER A 821 18.88 -32.13 -14.47
CA SER A 821 19.28 -30.71 -14.47
C SER A 821 20.59 -30.48 -13.73
N ASN A 822 21.21 -29.32 -13.97
CA ASN A 822 22.34 -28.88 -13.15
C ASN A 822 21.80 -28.45 -11.78
N THR A 823 22.33 -29.04 -10.71
CA THR A 823 21.91 -28.73 -9.32
C THR A 823 23.12 -28.39 -8.49
N ALA A 824 23.07 -27.26 -7.78
CA ALA A 824 24.04 -26.80 -6.80
C ALA A 824 23.40 -26.67 -5.42
N TYR A 825 24.08 -27.21 -4.42
CA TYR A 825 23.79 -26.98 -3.02
C TYR A 825 24.77 -25.96 -2.46
N LEU A 826 24.26 -25.02 -1.67
CA LEU A 826 25.01 -23.96 -1.01
C LEU A 826 24.86 -24.11 0.51
N MET A 827 25.98 -24.15 1.23
CA MET A 827 26.02 -23.99 2.68
C MET A 827 26.91 -22.81 3.02
N GLU A 828 26.32 -21.79 3.63
CA GLU A 828 27.02 -20.67 4.27
C GLU A 828 27.47 -21.12 5.67
N ALA A 829 28.76 -21.04 5.98
CA ALA A 829 29.29 -21.62 7.21
C ALA A 829 28.67 -20.97 8.46
N GLU A 830 28.52 -19.65 8.47
CA GLU A 830 27.97 -18.89 9.59
C GLU A 830 26.47 -19.10 9.82
N ASP A 831 25.71 -19.54 8.80
CA ASP A 831 24.25 -19.67 8.86
C ASP A 831 23.80 -21.14 8.95
N SER A 832 24.53 -22.05 8.30
CA SER A 832 24.13 -23.45 8.10
C SER A 832 24.89 -24.45 8.97
N MET A 833 25.90 -24.00 9.72
CA MET A 833 26.79 -24.89 10.48
C MET A 833 26.99 -24.40 11.92
N ILE A 834 27.40 -25.32 12.79
CA ILE A 834 27.59 -25.10 14.23
C ILE A 834 28.88 -25.76 14.73
N ILE A 835 29.36 -25.34 15.89
CA ILE A 835 30.55 -25.91 16.52
C ILE A 835 30.25 -27.34 16.98
N ALA A 836 30.95 -28.33 16.41
CA ALA A 836 30.84 -29.72 16.85
C ALA A 836 31.76 -30.01 18.06
N ASN A 837 32.92 -29.35 18.13
CA ASN A 837 33.84 -29.38 19.26
C ASN A 837 34.67 -28.09 19.35
N GLY A 838 35.02 -27.67 20.57
CA GLY A 838 35.93 -26.55 20.84
C GLY A 838 35.37 -25.14 20.65
N GLU A 839 36.13 -24.28 19.96
CA GLU A 839 35.83 -22.87 19.74
C GLU A 839 35.84 -22.53 18.24
N SER A 840 35.01 -21.57 17.82
CA SER A 840 35.09 -20.91 16.52
C SER A 840 34.94 -19.40 16.71
N ARG A 841 35.29 -18.62 15.69
CA ARG A 841 35.11 -17.17 15.71
C ARG A 841 34.49 -16.69 14.40
N LEU A 842 33.40 -15.94 14.50
CA LEU A 842 32.79 -15.24 13.37
C LEU A 842 33.71 -14.10 12.92
N GLU A 843 34.06 -14.09 11.63
CA GLU A 843 34.75 -13.01 10.94
C GLU A 843 33.73 -12.19 10.14
N ARG A 844 33.98 -10.88 10.01
CA ARG A 844 33.12 -9.97 9.26
C ARG A 844 33.94 -9.12 8.33
N ALA A 845 33.75 -9.31 7.03
CA ALA A 845 34.38 -8.55 5.97
C ALA A 845 33.56 -8.75 4.70
N GLY A 846 33.31 -7.68 3.94
CA GLY A 846 32.37 -7.78 2.82
C GLY A 846 32.93 -8.52 1.60
N ASP A 847 34.20 -8.92 1.60
CA ASP A 847 34.79 -9.78 0.56
C ASP A 847 34.41 -11.26 0.75
N PHE A 848 33.80 -11.61 1.88
CA PHE A 848 33.09 -12.88 2.05
C PHE A 848 31.71 -12.84 1.38
N SER A 849 31.21 -14.01 0.98
CA SER A 849 30.04 -14.14 0.11
C SER A 849 28.73 -13.58 0.72
N GLN A 850 28.60 -13.62 2.04
CA GLN A 850 27.53 -12.97 2.82
C GLN A 850 28.07 -11.89 3.79
N GLY A 851 29.31 -11.45 3.58
CA GLY A 851 30.04 -10.54 4.47
C GLY A 851 30.48 -11.12 5.81
N GLU A 852 30.26 -12.42 6.01
CA GLU A 852 30.62 -13.16 7.20
C GLU A 852 31.33 -14.47 6.81
N ALA A 853 32.16 -14.98 7.71
CA ALA A 853 32.83 -16.27 7.56
C ALA A 853 33.19 -16.81 8.95
N VAL A 854 33.61 -18.07 9.04
CA VAL A 854 33.94 -18.72 10.32
C VAL A 854 35.42 -19.10 10.38
N THR A 855 36.12 -18.62 11.39
CA THR A 855 37.46 -19.10 11.75
C THR A 855 37.36 -20.39 12.56
N ILE A 856 38.06 -21.43 12.12
CA ILE A 856 38.20 -22.74 12.76
C ILE A 856 39.64 -22.90 13.28
N PHE A 857 39.81 -23.12 14.57
CA PHE A 857 41.12 -23.32 15.19
C PHE A 857 41.70 -24.71 14.88
N PRO A 858 43.04 -24.90 14.94
CA PRO A 858 43.69 -26.17 14.63
C PRO A 858 43.11 -27.36 15.41
N GLY A 859 42.61 -28.36 14.69
CA GLY A 859 42.03 -29.58 15.23
C GLY A 859 40.55 -29.49 15.65
N GLU A 860 39.93 -28.30 15.55
CA GLU A 860 38.50 -28.14 15.86
C GLU A 860 37.61 -28.53 14.68
N GLU A 861 36.34 -28.84 15.01
CA GLU A 861 35.34 -29.38 14.08
C GLU A 861 34.11 -28.50 14.03
N TYR A 862 33.65 -28.19 12.82
CA TYR A 862 32.47 -27.37 12.56
C TYR A 862 31.52 -28.15 11.64
N SER A 863 30.26 -28.35 12.02
CA SER A 863 29.35 -29.29 11.35
C SER A 863 27.99 -28.68 11.04
N GLY A 864 27.40 -29.10 9.93
CA GLY A 864 26.04 -28.78 9.54
C GLY A 864 25.35 -29.98 8.88
N THR A 865 24.09 -29.78 8.50
CA THR A 865 23.31 -30.79 7.77
C THR A 865 22.99 -30.29 6.37
N LEU A 866 23.04 -31.19 5.40
CA LEU A 866 22.72 -30.93 4.01
C LEU A 866 21.61 -31.86 3.55
N ASN A 867 20.51 -31.31 3.05
CA ASN A 867 19.39 -32.09 2.52
C ASN A 867 19.53 -32.27 1.02
N VAL A 868 20.00 -33.45 0.60
CA VAL A 868 20.10 -33.82 -0.81
C VAL A 868 18.76 -34.32 -1.31
N LEU A 869 18.28 -33.71 -2.40
CA LEU A 869 16.94 -33.90 -2.92
C LEU A 869 16.88 -34.84 -4.12
N SER A 870 18.03 -35.17 -4.73
CA SER A 870 18.14 -36.16 -5.80
C SER A 870 19.49 -36.88 -5.77
N ASP A 871 19.51 -38.18 -6.10
CA ASP A 871 20.71 -39.01 -6.13
C ASP A 871 21.68 -38.54 -7.22
N ASN A 872 22.87 -38.05 -6.85
CA ASN A 872 23.85 -37.61 -7.85
C ASN A 872 25.30 -37.72 -7.37
N ASP A 873 26.22 -37.53 -8.31
CA ASP A 873 27.64 -37.29 -8.03
C ASP A 873 27.87 -35.77 -7.99
N PHE A 874 28.32 -35.27 -6.86
CA PHE A 874 28.54 -33.85 -6.62
C PHE A 874 30.03 -33.54 -6.53
N ARG A 875 30.46 -32.49 -7.22
CA ARG A 875 31.78 -31.90 -7.01
C ARG A 875 31.72 -30.98 -5.78
N LEU A 876 32.71 -31.12 -4.91
CA LEU A 876 32.87 -30.27 -3.75
C LEU A 876 33.73 -29.05 -4.11
N GLY A 877 33.18 -27.84 -3.91
CA GLY A 877 33.89 -26.56 -3.97
C GLY A 877 33.87 -25.90 -2.58
N ILE A 878 34.98 -25.29 -2.20
CA ILE A 878 35.15 -24.66 -0.89
C ILE A 878 35.72 -23.26 -1.08
N VAL A 879 35.12 -22.28 -0.42
CA VAL A 879 35.64 -20.92 -0.30
C VAL A 879 36.19 -20.76 1.11
N GLY A 880 37.50 -20.61 1.24
CA GLY A 880 38.15 -20.55 2.54
C GLY A 880 39.68 -20.56 2.46
N THR A 881 40.36 -20.48 3.61
CA THR A 881 41.82 -20.54 3.73
C THR A 881 42.27 -21.68 4.63
N GLY A 882 43.44 -22.26 4.32
CA GLY A 882 44.10 -23.24 5.18
C GLY A 882 43.88 -24.70 4.77
N GLU A 883 44.51 -25.62 5.51
CA GLU A 883 44.43 -27.06 5.27
C GLU A 883 43.15 -27.62 5.93
N LEU A 884 42.10 -27.78 5.13
CA LEU A 884 40.78 -28.22 5.56
C LEU A 884 40.53 -29.69 5.17
N GLU A 885 39.89 -30.44 6.06
CA GLU A 885 39.30 -31.74 5.76
C GLU A 885 37.78 -31.62 5.84
N ILE A 886 37.09 -31.88 4.73
CA ILE A 886 35.63 -32.01 4.72
C ILE A 886 35.27 -33.49 4.84
N VAL A 887 34.42 -33.80 5.81
CA VAL A 887 33.88 -35.13 6.05
C VAL A 887 32.39 -35.11 5.76
N ILE A 888 31.96 -35.90 4.76
CA ILE A 888 30.54 -36.09 4.42
C ILE A 888 30.18 -37.54 4.68
N ASP A 889 29.31 -37.79 5.65
CA ASP A 889 28.93 -39.15 6.11
C ASP A 889 30.12 -40.09 6.36
N GLY A 890 31.22 -39.53 6.89
CA GLY A 890 32.45 -40.27 7.18
C GLY A 890 33.42 -40.41 5.99
N ALA A 891 33.05 -39.99 4.77
CA ALA A 891 33.97 -39.89 3.64
C ALA A 891 34.75 -38.57 3.71
N SER A 892 36.09 -38.65 3.65
CA SER A 892 36.99 -37.52 3.84
C SER A 892 37.55 -36.96 2.53
N TYR A 893 37.56 -35.63 2.43
CA TYR A 893 38.01 -34.84 1.29
C TYR A 893 38.98 -33.76 1.79
N LEU A 894 40.28 -33.92 1.50
CA LEU A 894 41.30 -32.93 1.85
C LEU A 894 41.32 -31.80 0.81
N VAL A 895 41.31 -30.56 1.28
CA VAL A 895 41.35 -29.36 0.44
C VAL A 895 42.25 -28.32 1.08
N ASN A 896 43.10 -27.70 0.28
CA ASN A 896 43.85 -26.53 0.69
C ASN A 896 43.11 -25.27 0.19
N GLY A 897 42.53 -24.52 1.11
CA GLY A 897 41.77 -23.30 0.82
C GLY A 897 42.68 -22.17 0.35
N THR A 898 42.28 -21.47 -0.71
CA THR A 898 43.04 -20.38 -1.34
C THR A 898 42.23 -19.10 -1.51
N PHE A 899 41.32 -18.79 -0.58
CA PHE A 899 40.47 -17.59 -0.60
C PHE A 899 41.21 -16.34 -1.14
N PRO A 900 40.59 -15.58 -2.05
CA PRO A 900 39.19 -15.66 -2.47
C PRO A 900 38.87 -16.75 -3.50
N ASP A 901 39.86 -17.48 -4.02
CA ASP A 901 39.61 -18.50 -5.04
C ASP A 901 38.89 -19.73 -4.46
N VAL A 902 37.97 -20.30 -5.24
CA VAL A 902 37.28 -21.56 -4.91
C VAL A 902 38.25 -22.74 -5.06
N SER A 903 38.46 -23.49 -3.98
CA SER A 903 39.24 -24.73 -3.99
C SER A 903 38.32 -25.94 -4.23
N TYR A 904 38.61 -26.72 -5.28
CA TYR A 904 37.82 -27.91 -5.62
C TYR A 904 38.45 -29.21 -5.12
N SER A 905 37.61 -30.13 -4.65
CA SER A 905 37.99 -31.50 -4.29
C SER A 905 37.47 -32.54 -5.28
N GLY A 906 37.53 -33.81 -4.87
CA GLY A 906 36.95 -34.94 -5.60
C GLY A 906 35.41 -34.90 -5.67
N MET A 907 34.86 -35.96 -6.27
CA MET A 907 33.41 -36.17 -6.36
C MET A 907 32.91 -36.94 -5.13
N ALA A 908 31.74 -36.55 -4.61
CA ALA A 908 30.99 -37.25 -3.59
C ALA A 908 29.67 -37.77 -4.18
N ARG A 909 29.44 -39.09 -4.13
CA ARG A 909 28.14 -39.67 -4.46
C ARG A 909 27.23 -39.53 -3.26
N LEU A 910 26.18 -38.72 -3.38
CA LEU A 910 25.19 -38.53 -2.31
C LEU A 910 23.83 -39.05 -2.78
N SER A 911 23.16 -39.77 -1.88
CA SER A 911 21.79 -40.23 -2.08
C SER A 911 20.80 -39.16 -1.64
N VAL A 912 19.53 -39.33 -1.94
CA VAL A 912 18.45 -38.52 -1.36
C VAL A 912 18.44 -38.71 0.14
N GLY A 913 18.39 -37.60 0.89
CA GLY A 913 18.28 -37.60 2.34
C GLY A 913 19.12 -36.50 3.00
N GLU A 914 19.11 -36.53 4.32
CA GLU A 914 19.95 -35.66 5.15
C GLU A 914 21.37 -36.26 5.26
N HIS A 915 22.38 -35.42 5.02
CA HIS A 915 23.80 -35.75 5.09
C HIS A 915 24.48 -34.86 6.12
N THR A 916 25.40 -35.42 6.93
CA THR A 916 26.20 -34.62 7.85
C THR A 916 27.46 -34.14 7.14
N VAL A 917 27.70 -32.83 7.17
CA VAL A 917 28.90 -32.20 6.61
C VAL A 917 29.71 -31.61 7.75
N THR A 918 30.94 -32.09 7.94
CA THR A 918 31.87 -31.59 8.97
C THR A 918 33.13 -31.05 8.31
N VAL A 919 33.57 -29.85 8.73
CA VAL A 919 34.84 -29.24 8.34
C VAL A 919 35.79 -29.31 9.53
N ILE A 920 37.00 -29.82 9.28
CA ILE A 920 38.06 -29.97 10.29
C ILE A 920 39.30 -29.21 9.84
N ASN A 921 39.85 -28.35 10.70
CA ASN A 921 41.13 -27.71 10.41
C ASN A 921 42.28 -28.68 10.73
N ARG A 922 42.99 -29.14 9.69
CA ARG A 922 44.16 -30.04 9.80
C ARG A 922 45.50 -29.31 9.80
N GLY A 923 45.48 -28.01 9.52
CA GLY A 923 46.66 -27.16 9.52
C GLY A 923 47.16 -26.85 10.94
N SER A 924 48.37 -26.30 11.03
CA SER A 924 48.95 -25.81 12.28
C SER A 924 48.55 -24.37 12.64
N SER A 925 47.74 -23.72 11.81
CA SER A 925 47.27 -22.34 11.96
C SER A 925 45.76 -22.28 11.78
N ASP A 926 45.15 -21.20 12.25
CA ASP A 926 43.74 -20.89 12.04
C ASP A 926 43.38 -20.99 10.55
N ALA A 927 42.22 -21.58 10.27
CA ALA A 927 41.63 -21.70 8.94
C ALA A 927 40.33 -20.90 8.91
N ILE A 928 39.94 -20.38 7.75
CA ILE A 928 38.68 -19.64 7.57
C ILE A 928 37.83 -20.40 6.56
N ILE A 929 36.55 -20.58 6.86
CA ILE A 929 35.56 -21.14 5.94
C ILE A 929 34.45 -20.10 5.72
N ASP A 930 34.14 -19.82 4.46
CA ASP A 930 33.04 -18.95 4.02
C ASP A 930 31.89 -19.85 3.53
N THR A 931 32.04 -20.45 2.34
CA THR A 931 31.02 -21.32 1.75
C THR A 931 31.51 -22.72 1.40
N ILE A 932 30.57 -23.67 1.43
CA ILE A 932 30.70 -25.01 0.87
C ILE A 932 29.67 -25.17 -0.25
N TRP A 933 30.13 -25.56 -1.42
CA TRP A 933 29.31 -25.80 -2.60
C TRP A 933 29.37 -27.27 -3.01
N LEU A 934 28.22 -27.87 -3.27
CA LEU A 934 28.12 -29.20 -3.87
C LEU A 934 27.30 -29.12 -5.15
N PHE A 935 27.94 -29.28 -6.30
CA PHE A 935 27.23 -29.16 -7.58
C PHE A 935 27.39 -30.38 -8.47
N SER A 936 26.29 -30.73 -9.10
CA SER A 936 26.16 -31.85 -10.03
C SER A 936 26.43 -31.41 -11.47
N GLY A 937 26.77 -32.37 -12.33
CA GLY A 937 26.95 -32.14 -13.76
C GLY A 937 28.36 -32.40 -14.27
N GLN A 938 28.60 -32.03 -15.54
CA GLN A 938 29.92 -32.14 -16.19
C GLN A 938 30.79 -30.91 -15.95
N GLU A 939 30.24 -29.86 -15.34
CA GLU A 939 30.96 -28.61 -15.12
C GLU A 939 32.10 -28.77 -14.12
N THR A 940 33.19 -28.05 -14.36
CA THR A 940 34.42 -28.18 -13.57
C THR A 940 34.57 -27.11 -12.49
N SER A 941 33.77 -26.04 -12.55
CA SER A 941 33.83 -24.90 -11.62
C SER A 941 32.45 -24.23 -11.46
N LEU A 942 32.28 -23.48 -10.38
CA LEU A 942 31.10 -22.63 -10.14
C LEU A 942 30.95 -21.57 -11.23
N ASP A 943 32.07 -21.00 -11.70
CA ASP A 943 32.05 -20.11 -12.86
C ASP A 943 31.42 -20.83 -14.04
N ALA A 944 31.85 -22.03 -14.42
CA ALA A 944 31.28 -22.70 -15.59
C ALA A 944 29.80 -23.08 -15.40
N LEU A 945 29.39 -23.37 -14.17
CA LEU A 945 28.01 -23.72 -13.81
C LEU A 945 27.03 -22.54 -13.93
N PHE A 946 27.45 -21.36 -13.50
CA PHE A 946 26.60 -20.16 -13.45
C PHE A 946 26.93 -19.12 -14.54
N ASN A 947 28.05 -19.29 -15.25
CA ASN A 947 28.42 -18.49 -16.40
C ASN A 947 27.47 -18.83 -17.55
N GLY A 948 26.60 -17.86 -17.87
CA GLY A 948 25.62 -17.94 -18.96
C GLY A 948 26.26 -17.85 -20.35
N GLY A 949 27.25 -18.70 -20.64
CA GLY A 949 28.01 -18.73 -21.89
C GLY A 949 27.10 -18.78 -23.12
N ARG A 950 26.81 -17.57 -23.65
CA ARG A 950 25.91 -17.26 -24.77
C ARG A 950 24.51 -17.83 -24.64
N SER A 951 23.72 -17.21 -23.76
CA SER A 951 22.27 -17.30 -23.87
C SER A 951 21.83 -17.21 -25.33
N THR A 952 21.06 -18.19 -25.78
CA THR A 952 20.49 -18.18 -27.14
C THR A 952 19.30 -17.22 -27.23
N ALA A 953 18.72 -16.87 -26.08
CA ALA A 953 17.73 -15.83 -25.94
C ALA A 953 18.38 -14.44 -25.90
N SER A 954 17.85 -13.51 -26.68
CA SER A 954 18.27 -12.11 -26.67
C SER A 954 17.14 -11.18 -27.12
N VAL A 955 17.12 -9.97 -26.55
CA VAL A 955 16.24 -8.88 -26.99
C VAL A 955 16.97 -8.12 -28.08
N ILE A 956 16.46 -8.16 -29.32
CA ILE A 956 17.06 -7.47 -30.47
C ILE A 956 16.76 -5.97 -30.39
N THR A 957 15.50 -5.63 -30.08
CA THR A 957 15.04 -4.26 -29.88
C THR A 957 13.94 -4.24 -28.84
N ALA A 958 13.97 -3.25 -27.93
CA ALA A 958 12.89 -2.94 -27.02
C ALA A 958 12.53 -1.46 -27.17
N ASN A 959 11.24 -1.13 -27.11
CA ASN A 959 10.78 0.25 -27.01
C ASN A 959 10.13 0.47 -25.64
N THR A 960 10.81 1.25 -24.82
CA THR A 960 10.48 1.54 -23.43
C THR A 960 9.79 2.90 -23.24
N ALA A 961 9.48 3.60 -24.35
CA ALA A 961 8.90 4.94 -24.31
C ALA A 961 7.46 4.97 -23.73
N ASN A 962 6.71 3.87 -23.83
CA ASN A 962 5.40 3.74 -23.17
C ASN A 962 5.59 2.98 -21.85
N PRO A 963 5.37 3.61 -20.68
CA PRO A 963 5.57 2.95 -19.38
C PRO A 963 4.56 1.83 -19.08
N THR A 964 3.53 1.64 -19.91
CA THR A 964 2.53 0.57 -19.76
C THR A 964 2.62 -0.52 -20.83
N ALA A 965 3.52 -0.38 -21.81
CA ALA A 965 3.68 -1.36 -22.87
C ALA A 965 5.08 -1.30 -23.47
N TYR A 966 5.82 -2.40 -23.38
CA TYR A 966 7.14 -2.58 -23.96
C TYR A 966 7.06 -3.55 -25.13
N PRO A 967 6.84 -3.08 -26.37
CA PRO A 967 6.95 -3.93 -27.54
C PRO A 967 8.42 -4.25 -27.82
N MET A 968 8.70 -5.53 -28.04
CA MET A 968 10.04 -6.08 -28.17
C MET A 968 10.11 -7.07 -29.32
N ALA A 969 11.27 -7.10 -29.98
CA ALA A 969 11.65 -8.17 -30.90
C ALA A 969 12.66 -9.07 -30.19
N ILE A 970 12.34 -10.35 -30.07
CA ILE A 970 13.13 -11.34 -29.33
C ILE A 970 13.58 -12.43 -30.29
N GLN A 971 14.79 -12.93 -30.09
CA GLN A 971 15.30 -14.16 -30.71
C GLN A 971 15.59 -15.15 -29.59
N ALA A 972 15.05 -16.37 -29.67
CA ALA A 972 15.29 -17.43 -28.70
C ALA A 972 15.18 -18.83 -29.34
N GLU A 973 15.79 -19.84 -28.73
CA GLU A 973 15.71 -21.24 -29.15
C GLU A 973 15.10 -22.14 -28.06
N GLY A 974 13.83 -21.90 -27.73
CA GLY A 974 13.06 -22.69 -26.76
C GLY A 974 12.58 -21.87 -25.58
N ARG A 975 12.70 -22.44 -24.37
CA ARG A 975 12.26 -21.78 -23.14
C ARG A 975 13.27 -20.71 -22.69
N PHE A 976 12.77 -19.53 -22.34
CA PHE A 976 13.57 -18.43 -21.81
C PHE A 976 12.76 -17.59 -20.82
N LEU A 977 13.46 -16.81 -20.01
CA LEU A 977 12.90 -15.79 -19.13
C LEU A 977 13.12 -14.41 -19.78
N LEU A 978 12.03 -13.66 -19.97
CA LEU A 978 12.06 -12.25 -20.26
C LEU A 978 11.98 -11.48 -18.94
N VAL A 979 12.94 -10.60 -18.66
CA VAL A 979 12.96 -9.75 -17.46
C VAL A 979 12.78 -8.30 -17.86
N THR A 980 11.90 -7.58 -17.17
CA THR A 980 11.79 -6.13 -17.27
C THR A 980 12.30 -5.51 -15.98
N GLY A 981 13.07 -4.42 -16.08
CA GLY A 981 13.58 -3.61 -14.97
C GLY A 981 12.49 -2.79 -14.30
N THR A 982 11.31 -3.38 -14.15
CA THR A 982 10.13 -2.83 -13.47
C THR A 982 9.81 -3.69 -12.27
N VAL A 983 9.50 -3.09 -11.12
CA VAL A 983 9.05 -3.78 -9.92
C VAL A 983 7.82 -4.64 -10.23
N TYR A 984 7.80 -5.83 -9.65
CA TYR A 984 6.78 -6.83 -9.83
C TYR A 984 5.39 -6.33 -9.44
N ASP A 985 4.42 -6.50 -10.35
CA ASP A 985 3.00 -6.36 -10.11
C ASP A 985 2.28 -7.45 -10.93
N SER A 986 1.34 -8.15 -10.30
CA SER A 986 0.67 -9.32 -10.91
C SER A 986 -0.19 -8.98 -12.14
N ASN A 987 -0.45 -7.69 -12.40
CA ASN A 987 -1.22 -7.25 -13.55
C ASN A 987 -0.39 -7.04 -14.82
N TRP A 988 0.93 -7.19 -14.77
CA TRP A 988 1.77 -7.25 -15.96
C TRP A 988 1.64 -8.59 -16.68
N VAL A 989 1.54 -8.55 -18.01
CA VAL A 989 1.51 -9.74 -18.87
C VAL A 989 2.39 -9.56 -20.10
N ALA A 990 2.93 -10.66 -20.62
CA ALA A 990 3.56 -10.71 -21.93
C ALA A 990 2.57 -11.27 -22.95
N SER A 991 2.08 -10.42 -23.85
CA SER A 991 1.20 -10.84 -24.94
C SER A 991 2.01 -11.43 -26.09
N THR A 992 1.65 -12.66 -26.46
CA THR A 992 2.24 -13.42 -27.57
C THR A 992 1.17 -13.88 -28.54
N ASP A 993 1.57 -14.38 -29.72
CA ASP A 993 0.65 -15.01 -30.68
C ASP A 993 -0.10 -16.24 -30.10
N GLN A 994 0.44 -16.86 -29.04
CA GLN A 994 -0.14 -18.04 -28.39
C GLN A 994 -1.04 -17.68 -27.20
N GLY A 995 -1.09 -16.40 -26.81
CA GLY A 995 -1.83 -15.90 -25.66
C GLY A 995 -0.95 -15.10 -24.69
N ASP A 996 -1.58 -14.62 -23.62
CA ASP A 996 -0.91 -13.86 -22.57
C ASP A 996 -0.23 -14.78 -21.57
N VAL A 997 0.99 -14.41 -21.16
CA VAL A 997 1.73 -15.04 -20.07
C VAL A 997 1.80 -14.07 -18.90
N ALA A 998 1.39 -14.51 -17.70
CA ALA A 998 1.44 -13.68 -16.50
C ALA A 998 2.86 -13.42 -16.03
N SER A 999 3.11 -12.23 -15.49
CA SER A 999 4.35 -11.90 -14.79
C SER A 999 4.54 -12.79 -13.56
N ARG A 1000 5.80 -13.04 -13.21
CA ARG A 1000 6.26 -13.68 -11.97
C ARG A 1000 7.39 -12.88 -11.37
N PRO A 1001 7.54 -12.87 -10.02
CA PRO A 1001 8.67 -12.21 -9.40
C PRO A 1001 9.96 -12.93 -9.79
N THR A 1002 10.89 -12.19 -10.38
CA THR A 1002 12.27 -12.63 -10.65
C THR A 1002 13.23 -11.72 -9.90
N TRP A 1003 14.41 -12.22 -9.54
CA TRP A 1003 15.38 -11.54 -8.67
C TRP A 1003 14.79 -11.11 -7.31
N GLY A 1004 13.64 -11.70 -6.92
CA GLY A 1004 12.92 -11.37 -5.71
C GLY A 1004 11.97 -10.16 -5.81
N TYR A 1005 12.01 -9.35 -6.87
CA TYR A 1005 11.22 -8.11 -6.93
C TYR A 1005 10.87 -7.58 -8.32
N LEU A 1006 11.38 -8.15 -9.41
CA LEU A 1006 11.16 -7.68 -10.78
C LEU A 1006 10.08 -8.46 -11.51
N ASN A 1007 9.47 -7.86 -12.53
CA ASN A 1007 8.60 -8.57 -13.45
C ASN A 1007 9.41 -9.49 -14.37
N GLY A 1008 9.04 -10.78 -14.39
CA GLY A 1008 9.62 -11.79 -15.26
C GLY A 1008 8.55 -12.63 -15.96
N PHE A 1009 8.80 -13.04 -17.21
CA PHE A 1009 7.86 -13.83 -18.02
C PHE A 1009 8.56 -15.05 -18.58
N ILE A 1010 8.09 -16.25 -18.23
CA ILE A 1010 8.64 -17.50 -18.74
C ILE A 1010 7.94 -17.84 -20.04
N LEU A 1011 8.67 -17.77 -21.14
CA LEU A 1011 8.16 -17.88 -22.50
C LEU A 1011 8.83 -19.07 -23.19
N ASN A 1012 8.17 -19.60 -24.23
CA ASN A 1012 8.72 -20.69 -25.03
C ASN A 1012 8.51 -20.39 -26.52
N VAL A 1013 9.59 -19.99 -27.20
CA VAL A 1013 9.56 -19.60 -28.61
C VAL A 1013 10.82 -20.11 -29.31
N SER A 1014 10.67 -20.54 -30.56
CA SER A 1014 11.81 -20.89 -31.42
C SER A 1014 11.87 -19.93 -32.61
N GLY A 1015 12.95 -19.16 -32.72
CA GLY A 1015 13.17 -18.16 -33.76
C GLY A 1015 12.91 -16.73 -33.29
N SER A 1016 12.67 -15.84 -34.26
CA SER A 1016 12.38 -14.43 -34.00
C SER A 1016 10.88 -14.20 -33.85
N THR A 1017 10.47 -13.50 -32.78
CA THR A 1017 9.06 -13.15 -32.52
C THR A 1017 8.93 -11.73 -31.99
N SER A 1018 7.73 -11.16 -32.13
CA SER A 1018 7.33 -9.93 -31.44
C SER A 1018 6.60 -10.29 -30.15
N ILE A 1019 6.95 -9.65 -29.04
CA ILE A 1019 6.29 -9.79 -27.75
C ILE A 1019 6.04 -8.40 -27.19
N THR A 1020 4.91 -8.20 -26.53
CA THR A 1020 4.64 -6.95 -25.81
C THR A 1020 4.42 -7.26 -24.34
N ALA A 1021 5.30 -6.77 -23.46
CA ALA A 1021 5.00 -6.75 -22.03
C ALA A 1021 4.06 -5.57 -21.77
N GLU A 1022 2.83 -5.82 -21.33
CA GLU A 1022 1.80 -4.81 -21.15
C GLU A 1022 1.17 -4.85 -19.75
N TYR A 1023 0.80 -3.67 -19.27
CA TYR A 1023 0.14 -3.48 -17.99
C TYR A 1023 -1.39 -3.49 -18.17
N ARG A 1024 -2.05 -4.60 -17.84
CA ARG A 1024 -3.49 -4.84 -18.11
C ARG A 1024 -4.43 -3.71 -17.66
N PRO A 1025 -4.25 -3.06 -16.49
CA PRO A 1025 -5.13 -2.01 -16.02
C PRO A 1025 -5.23 -0.82 -16.97
N GLN A 1026 -4.22 -0.58 -17.81
CA GLN A 1026 -4.28 0.43 -18.86
C GLN A 1026 -5.39 0.14 -19.88
N SER A 1027 -5.54 -1.12 -20.28
CA SER A 1027 -6.62 -1.55 -21.19
C SER A 1027 -8.00 -1.43 -20.53
N TRP A 1028 -8.11 -1.78 -19.24
CA TRP A 1028 -9.37 -1.67 -18.49
C TRP A 1028 -9.83 -0.22 -18.38
N LEU A 1029 -8.90 0.71 -18.15
CA LEU A 1029 -9.20 2.14 -18.13
C LEU A 1029 -9.71 2.61 -19.51
N TYR A 1030 -9.10 2.19 -20.60
CA TYR A 1030 -9.56 2.57 -21.94
C TYR A 1030 -10.96 2.04 -22.25
N VAL A 1031 -11.26 0.79 -21.89
CA VAL A 1031 -12.60 0.21 -22.01
C VAL A 1031 -13.60 0.97 -21.14
N GLY A 1032 -13.27 1.16 -19.85
CA GLY A 1032 -14.14 1.86 -18.91
C GLY A 1032 -14.43 3.30 -19.34
N GLY A 1033 -13.40 4.02 -19.80
CA GLY A 1033 -13.50 5.37 -20.33
C GLY A 1033 -14.38 5.43 -21.58
N ALA A 1034 -14.18 4.54 -22.55
CA ALA A 1034 -15.00 4.48 -23.76
C ALA A 1034 -16.48 4.22 -23.44
N VAL A 1035 -16.76 3.28 -22.54
CA VAL A 1035 -18.12 2.97 -22.09
C VAL A 1035 -18.74 4.15 -21.34
N SER A 1036 -17.98 4.82 -20.47
CA SER A 1036 -18.44 6.00 -19.73
C SER A 1036 -18.79 7.16 -20.66
N ILE A 1037 -17.93 7.46 -21.63
CA ILE A 1037 -18.16 8.51 -22.64
C ILE A 1037 -19.38 8.19 -23.51
N ALA A 1038 -19.43 6.98 -24.09
CA ALA A 1038 -20.55 6.57 -24.93
C ALA A 1038 -21.87 6.58 -24.15
N GLY A 1039 -21.86 6.07 -22.91
CA GLY A 1039 -23.01 6.08 -22.02
C GLY A 1039 -23.49 7.50 -21.73
N ALA A 1040 -22.58 8.44 -21.41
CA ALA A 1040 -22.92 9.83 -21.14
C ALA A 1040 -23.52 10.53 -22.39
N LEU A 1041 -22.93 10.28 -23.57
CA LEU A 1041 -23.39 10.84 -24.86
C LEU A 1041 -24.75 10.31 -25.30
N ILE A 1042 -25.17 9.12 -24.86
CA ILE A 1042 -26.51 8.58 -25.13
C ILE A 1042 -27.50 9.04 -24.06
N PHE A 1043 -27.14 8.90 -22.79
CA PHE A 1043 -28.03 9.09 -21.65
C PHE A 1043 -28.50 10.54 -21.49
N PHE A 1044 -27.58 11.52 -21.52
CA PHE A 1044 -27.96 12.92 -21.29
C PHE A 1044 -28.84 13.49 -22.41
N PRO A 1045 -28.56 13.26 -23.70
CA PRO A 1045 -29.47 13.66 -24.77
C PRO A 1045 -30.83 12.95 -24.71
N ALA A 1046 -30.87 11.65 -24.39
CA ALA A 1046 -32.11 10.91 -24.22
C ALA A 1046 -33.01 11.51 -23.12
N LEU A 1047 -32.42 11.92 -21.99
CA LEU A 1047 -33.15 12.61 -20.92
C LEU A 1047 -33.73 13.95 -21.36
N ILE A 1048 -33.02 14.70 -22.21
CA ILE A 1048 -33.49 15.98 -22.77
C ILE A 1048 -34.66 15.74 -23.73
N VAL A 1049 -34.57 14.75 -24.63
CA VAL A 1049 -35.63 14.41 -25.59
C VAL A 1049 -36.88 13.91 -24.87
N TYR A 1050 -36.72 12.98 -23.93
CA TYR A 1050 -37.81 12.48 -23.10
C TYR A 1050 -38.49 13.59 -22.28
N GLY A 1051 -37.73 14.61 -21.84
CA GLY A 1051 -38.27 15.79 -21.17
C GLY A 1051 -39.13 16.69 -22.06
N ARG A 1052 -38.83 16.75 -23.36
CA ARG A 1052 -39.62 17.52 -24.34
C ARG A 1052 -40.90 16.80 -24.77
N GLY A 1053 -40.87 15.47 -24.89
CA GLY A 1053 -42.05 14.67 -25.24
C GLY A 1053 -43.17 14.80 -24.20
N ARG A 1054 -42.84 14.67 -22.92
CA ARG A 1054 -43.82 14.77 -21.84
C ARG A 1054 -44.46 16.16 -21.69
N LYS A 1055 -43.71 17.24 -21.97
CA LYS A 1055 -44.28 18.60 -22.00
C LYS A 1055 -45.29 18.78 -23.13
N ARG A 1056 -45.09 18.14 -24.28
CA ARG A 1056 -46.07 18.15 -25.39
C ARG A 1056 -47.34 17.37 -25.05
N ASP A 1057 -47.23 16.27 -24.32
CA ASP A 1057 -48.39 15.46 -23.91
C ASP A 1057 -49.20 16.14 -22.79
N GLU A 1058 -48.56 16.92 -21.91
CA GLU A 1058 -49.23 17.70 -20.86
C GLU A 1058 -49.85 19.03 -21.35
N GLU A 1059 -49.35 19.60 -22.44
CA GLU A 1059 -49.93 20.82 -23.05
C GLU A 1059 -51.10 20.54 -23.99
N GLY A 1060 -51.31 19.28 -24.43
CA GLY A 1060 -52.33 18.92 -25.43
C GLY A 1060 -52.09 19.59 -26.80
N PRO A 1061 -52.70 19.08 -27.88
CA PRO A 1061 -52.59 19.71 -29.20
C PRO A 1061 -53.19 21.12 -29.25
#